data_AF-A0A7X7XXF8-F1
#
_entry.id   AF-A0A7X7XXF8-F1
#
_cell.length_a   1.000
_cell.length_b   1.000
_cell.length_c   1.000
_cell.angle_alpha   90.00
_cell.angle_beta   90.00
_cell.angle_gamma   90.00
#
_symmetry.space_group_name_H-M   'P 1'
#
loop_
_entity.id
_entity.type
_entity.pdbx_description
1 polymer ?
#
loop_
_entity_poly.entity_id
_entity_poly.type
_entity_poly.pdbx_seq_one_letter_code
_entity_poly.pdbx_strand_id
1 'polypeptide(L)'
;MKKMKKTGIFFLVLAMLFTSFVVFTGNGLIEVNASSSKFPYNATYKYGYSSLADDQSAANSMLLAEWEDWKATYITSNGARGFRRVQRDAGTNFDTVSEGLGYGMILAVYFDDQSLFDDLYGYVKTYHNGNGLMGWQIDSNGNIVGSGGKDCASDADEDMALALVFASKKWGSGRYNYGQEATNLINNLYNYCVEQGTYVLKPGDTWGGSQVTNPSYFAPAWYKVFAQFTGDSRWNRVADKCYEIIDKVNRLNGGTGLVPDWCTADGTQSSGMGYNYSYDAARYPWRTAIDYSWFGDTRAKNNCDLIADFFKKQGGATGIVDGYTIQGSKTGQYHNATFIGPVASASMTGSDLKYAKELYNETIAVKDGGDYHYYGNSLRLMTLLYLTGNFPNLLEDSSGPGPTPPPTTEPTAGPTTPPIQEGDLLIDSFEGAFSWITYDGEGASVDAAKAARDGGGSAMEVTYKGSASGYWGVLKSMVGTDISKATGMSFDIKGTNNQVRLMLVEEGSIAGEDGEQWEYVISPRNSWTTVEISMSQFSPRSDWQPPGADGNKRLNLDKIISIHFAGMNANAGSFMVDNVKFTGLPVVEPTEPPRTPPPTTPPPKQVSYGDINDDGVINSLDYALLGRHILELSAPNANLDNADLNGDGIINSLDATILSRYLLEIIDKFPVEN
;
A
#
# COMPACT_ATOMS: atom_id res chain seq x y z
N MET A 1 11.24 -0.41 -84.08
CA MET A 1 9.83 -0.86 -83.93
C MET A 1 9.60 -1.19 -82.45
N LYS A 2 8.48 -0.87 -81.79
CA LYS A 2 7.28 -0.10 -82.19
C LYS A 2 6.54 0.45 -80.94
N LYS A 3 6.41 1.78 -80.84
CA LYS A 3 5.40 2.59 -80.12
C LYS A 3 5.27 2.60 -78.57
N MET A 4 5.72 3.74 -78.03
CA MET A 4 5.22 4.55 -76.90
C MET A 4 3.71 4.89 -76.87
N LYS A 5 3.21 5.17 -75.64
CA LYS A 5 2.08 6.09 -75.23
C LYS A 5 0.68 5.75 -75.80
N LYS A 6 -0.48 6.17 -75.28
CA LYS A 6 -0.94 7.19 -74.29
C LYS A 6 -2.09 6.57 -73.43
N THR A 7 -2.72 7.18 -72.42
CA THR A 7 -2.42 8.16 -71.33
C THR A 7 -3.77 8.47 -70.64
N GLY A 8 -3.86 8.45 -69.30
CA GLY A 8 -5.06 8.86 -68.53
C GLY A 8 -4.68 9.79 -67.39
N ILE A 9 -5.00 11.08 -67.52
CA ILE A 9 -4.63 12.16 -66.59
C ILE A 9 -5.84 12.52 -65.75
N PHE A 10 -5.65 12.68 -64.44
CA PHE A 10 -6.38 13.68 -63.66
C PHE A 10 -5.39 14.46 -62.79
N PHE A 11 -5.48 15.79 -62.86
CA PHE A 11 -4.71 16.74 -62.06
C PHE A 11 -5.39 16.94 -60.69
N LEU A 12 -4.62 17.06 -59.61
CA LEU A 12 -4.31 18.38 -59.02
C LEU A 12 -3.13 18.31 -58.02
N VAL A 13 -2.62 19.48 -57.64
CA VAL A 13 -1.44 19.70 -56.79
C VAL A 13 -1.84 20.56 -55.57
N LEU A 14 -1.32 20.22 -54.39
CA LEU A 14 -1.01 21.01 -53.17
C LEU A 14 -1.10 20.02 -51.98
N ALA A 15 -0.05 19.77 -51.18
CA ALA A 15 0.64 20.64 -50.23
C ALA A 15 -0.20 20.99 -48.98
N MET A 16 0.39 20.68 -47.81
CA MET A 16 0.15 21.18 -46.45
C MET A 16 -1.17 21.91 -46.18
N LEU A 17 -2.03 21.26 -45.38
CA LEU A 17 -2.69 21.84 -44.20
C LEU A 17 -3.51 20.74 -43.50
N PHE A 18 -2.93 20.10 -42.48
CA PHE A 18 -3.74 19.45 -41.45
C PHE A 18 -4.30 20.56 -40.55
N THR A 19 -5.41 21.17 -40.98
CA THR A 19 -6.19 22.04 -40.11
C THR A 19 -6.81 21.18 -39.02
N SER A 20 -6.37 21.40 -37.79
CA SER A 20 -6.88 20.79 -36.58
C SER A 20 -8.40 21.02 -36.47
N PHE A 21 -9.20 20.00 -36.76
CA PHE A 21 -10.57 19.95 -36.25
C PHE A 21 -10.51 19.41 -34.82
N VAL A 22 -10.13 20.28 -33.89
CA VAL A 22 -10.31 20.02 -32.46
C VAL A 22 -11.81 20.05 -32.18
N VAL A 23 -12.44 18.89 -32.29
CA VAL A 23 -13.72 18.69 -31.62
C VAL A 23 -13.39 18.58 -30.14
N PHE A 24 -13.65 19.66 -29.40
CA PHE A 24 -13.65 19.65 -27.94
C PHE A 24 -14.84 18.79 -27.45
N THR A 25 -14.71 17.46 -27.49
CA THR A 25 -15.40 16.61 -26.53
C THR A 25 -14.60 16.67 -25.24
N GLY A 26 -15.00 17.59 -24.35
CA GLY A 26 -14.43 17.64 -23.01
C GLY A 26 -14.73 16.34 -22.27
N ASN A 27 -13.69 15.59 -21.97
CA ASN A 27 -13.54 14.71 -20.82
C ASN A 27 -12.03 14.59 -20.59
N GLY A 28 -11.52 15.23 -19.55
CA GLY A 28 -10.12 15.16 -19.18
C GLY A 28 -9.82 13.78 -18.60
N LEU A 29 -9.35 12.86 -19.43
CA LEU A 29 -8.68 11.66 -18.95
C LEU A 29 -7.28 12.09 -18.48
N ILE A 30 -6.99 11.84 -17.21
CA ILE A 30 -5.64 12.01 -16.66
C ILE A 30 -4.79 10.89 -17.28
N GLU A 31 -3.68 11.23 -17.95
CA GLU A 31 -2.66 10.24 -18.30
C GLU A 31 -1.99 9.78 -17.01
N VAL A 32 -2.42 8.62 -16.51
CA VAL A 32 -1.85 7.99 -15.31
C VAL A 32 -0.59 7.24 -15.74
N ASN A 33 0.58 7.79 -15.41
CA ASN A 33 1.85 7.11 -15.60
C ASN A 33 1.88 5.78 -14.83
N ALA A 34 2.29 4.71 -15.51
CA ALA A 34 2.43 3.37 -14.95
C ALA A 34 3.50 3.35 -13.83
N SER A 35 3.18 2.66 -12.73
CA SER A 35 4.05 2.48 -11.58
C SER A 35 4.92 1.24 -11.71
N SER A 36 6.20 1.34 -11.33
CA SER A 36 7.12 0.19 -11.26
C SER A 36 6.88 -0.72 -10.04
N SER A 37 5.94 -0.38 -9.15
CA SER A 37 5.70 -1.16 -7.92
C SER A 37 5.16 -2.57 -8.22
N LYS A 38 5.82 -3.57 -7.64
CA LYS A 38 5.55 -5.01 -7.83
C LYS A 38 5.44 -5.73 -6.49
N PHE A 39 4.81 -6.90 -6.51
CA PHE A 39 4.83 -7.80 -5.35
C PHE A 39 6.27 -8.29 -5.09
N PRO A 40 6.73 -8.40 -3.83
CA PRO A 40 6.03 -7.99 -2.61
C PRO A 40 6.09 -6.47 -2.40
N TYR A 41 4.96 -5.88 -2.03
CA TYR A 41 4.86 -4.43 -1.81
C TYR A 41 5.44 -4.02 -0.45
N ASN A 42 5.32 -4.87 0.58
CA ASN A 42 5.77 -4.61 1.96
C ASN A 42 5.38 -3.19 2.45
N ALA A 43 4.16 -2.76 2.10
CA ALA A 43 3.75 -1.37 2.22
C ALA A 43 3.61 -0.95 3.68
N THR A 44 4.09 0.25 3.98
CA THR A 44 3.77 0.93 5.24
C THR A 44 2.43 1.64 5.09
N TYR A 45 1.37 1.09 5.67
CA TYR A 45 0.07 1.77 5.72
C TYR A 45 0.19 3.00 6.62
N LYS A 46 -0.47 4.10 6.23
CA LYS A 46 -0.41 5.38 6.95
C LYS A 46 -1.03 5.31 8.34
N TYR A 47 -1.93 4.36 8.56
CA TYR A 47 -2.66 4.16 9.80
C TYR A 47 -2.81 2.66 10.13
N GLY A 48 -2.81 2.34 11.42
CA GLY A 48 -2.89 0.95 11.89
C GLY A 48 -1.57 0.20 11.80
N TYR A 49 -1.64 -1.13 11.88
CA TYR A 49 -0.49 -2.01 11.64
C TYR A 49 -0.23 -2.14 10.14
N SER A 50 1.03 -2.08 9.72
CA SER A 50 1.41 -2.28 8.31
C SER A 50 1.55 -3.76 7.94
N SER A 51 2.02 -4.59 8.88
CA SER A 51 2.09 -6.04 8.74
C SER A 51 1.97 -6.69 10.12
N LEU A 52 1.39 -7.89 10.17
CA LEU A 52 1.33 -8.76 11.36
C LEU A 52 2.38 -9.88 11.31
N ALA A 53 3.08 -10.05 10.19
CA ALA A 53 4.12 -11.06 10.04
C ALA A 53 5.37 -10.70 10.87
N ASP A 54 5.86 -11.66 11.65
CA ASP A 54 7.17 -11.56 12.31
C ASP A 54 8.34 -11.74 11.33
N ASP A 55 8.15 -12.59 10.31
CA ASP A 55 9.06 -12.77 9.17
C ASP A 55 8.33 -12.41 7.87
N GLN A 56 8.64 -11.22 7.35
CA GLN A 56 8.05 -10.70 6.12
C GLN A 56 8.49 -11.50 4.88
N SER A 57 9.69 -12.09 4.87
CA SER A 57 10.18 -12.90 3.74
C SER A 57 9.45 -14.24 3.67
N ALA A 58 9.23 -14.88 4.82
CA ALA A 58 8.39 -16.08 4.92
C ALA A 58 6.93 -15.78 4.54
N ALA A 59 6.37 -14.66 4.98
CA ALA A 59 5.01 -14.24 4.61
C ALA A 59 4.86 -14.01 3.09
N ASN A 60 5.82 -13.30 2.47
CA ASN A 60 5.83 -13.08 1.02
C ASN A 60 5.97 -14.40 0.24
N SER A 61 6.79 -15.33 0.72
CA SER A 61 6.95 -16.66 0.12
C SER A 61 5.68 -17.52 0.24
N MET A 62 5.00 -17.44 1.38
CA MET A 62 3.70 -18.09 1.61
C MET A 62 2.63 -17.55 0.66
N LEU A 63 2.53 -16.23 0.49
CA LEU A 63 1.56 -15.60 -0.41
C LEU A 63 1.73 -16.03 -1.87
N LEU A 64 2.97 -16.15 -2.36
CA LEU A 64 3.23 -16.66 -3.71
C LEU A 64 2.79 -18.12 -3.87
N ALA A 65 3.05 -18.97 -2.86
CA ALA A 65 2.61 -20.37 -2.89
C ALA A 65 1.09 -20.50 -2.84
N GLU A 66 0.42 -19.69 -2.02
CA GLU A 66 -1.04 -19.63 -1.92
C GLU A 66 -1.69 -19.07 -3.20
N TRP A 67 -1.03 -18.13 -3.89
CA TRP A 67 -1.49 -17.60 -5.18
C TRP A 67 -1.40 -18.65 -6.30
N GLU A 68 -0.29 -19.36 -6.42
CA GLU A 68 -0.15 -20.41 -7.44
C GLU A 68 -1.13 -21.58 -7.18
N ASP A 69 -1.37 -21.95 -5.92
CA ASP A 69 -2.38 -22.95 -5.54
C ASP A 69 -3.82 -22.47 -5.83
N TRP A 70 -4.13 -21.20 -5.51
CA TRP A 70 -5.41 -20.59 -5.85
C TRP A 70 -5.62 -20.55 -7.38
N LYS A 71 -4.61 -20.13 -8.15
CA LYS A 71 -4.67 -20.15 -9.62
C LYS A 71 -4.90 -21.56 -10.15
N ALA A 72 -4.11 -22.54 -9.69
CA ALA A 72 -4.23 -23.93 -10.14
C ALA A 72 -5.60 -24.54 -9.84
N THR A 73 -6.26 -24.10 -8.77
CA THR A 73 -7.57 -24.59 -8.32
C THR A 73 -8.74 -23.91 -9.03
N TYR A 74 -8.73 -22.57 -9.16
CA TYR A 74 -9.90 -21.80 -9.56
C TYR A 74 -9.80 -21.16 -10.96
N ILE A 75 -8.64 -21.12 -11.63
CA ILE A 75 -8.51 -20.53 -12.98
C ILE A 75 -8.69 -21.58 -14.07
N THR A 76 -9.76 -21.44 -14.85
CA THR A 76 -10.09 -22.38 -15.94
C THR A 76 -10.35 -21.67 -17.26
N SER A 77 -10.03 -22.34 -18.37
CA SER A 77 -10.46 -21.95 -19.72
C SER A 77 -11.76 -22.67 -20.16
N ASN A 78 -12.22 -23.67 -19.40
CA ASN A 78 -13.46 -24.38 -19.70
C ASN A 78 -14.66 -23.46 -19.46
N GLY A 79 -15.63 -23.41 -20.38
CA GLY A 79 -16.75 -22.46 -20.36
C GLY A 79 -16.35 -20.98 -20.54
N ALA A 80 -15.06 -20.66 -20.67
CA ALA A 80 -14.55 -19.29 -20.64
C ALA A 80 -14.56 -18.57 -22.00
N ARG A 81 -15.18 -19.15 -23.04
CA ARG A 81 -15.43 -18.53 -24.37
C ARG A 81 -14.17 -17.95 -25.06
N GLY A 82 -13.01 -18.57 -24.85
CA GLY A 82 -11.72 -18.13 -25.42
C GLY A 82 -10.83 -17.34 -24.45
N PHE A 83 -11.29 -17.11 -23.23
CA PHE A 83 -10.58 -16.42 -22.15
C PHE A 83 -10.28 -17.36 -20.97
N ARG A 84 -10.12 -16.81 -19.77
CA ARG A 84 -10.13 -17.50 -18.48
C ARG A 84 -11.31 -17.01 -17.63
N ARG A 85 -11.81 -17.86 -16.74
CA ARG A 85 -12.77 -17.50 -15.69
C ARG A 85 -12.32 -18.06 -14.35
N VAL A 86 -12.82 -17.44 -13.28
CA VAL A 86 -12.73 -17.99 -11.92
C VAL A 86 -13.90 -18.95 -11.74
N GLN A 87 -13.61 -20.26 -11.69
CA GLN A 87 -14.59 -21.27 -11.31
C GLN A 87 -14.69 -21.35 -9.79
N ARG A 88 -15.91 -21.54 -9.28
CA ARG A 88 -16.13 -22.00 -7.91
C ARG A 88 -15.82 -23.50 -7.79
N ASP A 89 -16.24 -24.10 -6.69
CA ASP A 89 -15.93 -25.45 -6.25
C ASP A 89 -16.96 -26.51 -6.67
N ALA A 90 -16.72 -27.75 -6.26
CA ALA A 90 -17.55 -28.90 -6.62
C ALA A 90 -19.00 -28.77 -6.10
N GLY A 91 -19.19 -28.20 -4.90
CA GLY A 91 -20.51 -27.99 -4.30
C GLY A 91 -21.41 -27.03 -5.10
N THR A 92 -20.82 -26.23 -5.99
CA THR A 92 -21.51 -25.29 -6.88
C THR A 92 -21.45 -25.71 -8.36
N ASN A 93 -21.03 -26.95 -8.64
CA ASN A 93 -20.84 -27.52 -9.99
C ASN A 93 -19.84 -26.71 -10.86
N PHE A 94 -18.84 -26.09 -10.24
CA PHE A 94 -17.80 -25.29 -10.89
C PHE A 94 -18.36 -24.14 -11.75
N ASP A 95 -19.50 -23.57 -11.35
CA ASP A 95 -20.06 -22.36 -11.94
C ASP A 95 -19.15 -21.14 -11.69
N THR A 96 -19.55 -19.98 -12.18
CA THR A 96 -18.86 -18.71 -11.98
C THR A 96 -19.86 -17.68 -11.53
N VAL A 97 -19.52 -16.96 -10.46
CA VAL A 97 -20.20 -15.73 -10.05
C VAL A 97 -19.32 -14.54 -10.37
N SER A 98 -19.92 -13.38 -10.64
CA SER A 98 -19.18 -12.14 -10.93
C SER A 98 -18.23 -11.75 -9.79
N GLU A 99 -18.62 -12.02 -8.54
CA GLU A 99 -17.79 -11.84 -7.34
C GLU A 99 -16.39 -12.47 -7.50
N GLY A 100 -16.33 -13.70 -8.03
CA GLY A 100 -15.08 -14.40 -8.26
C GLY A 100 -14.19 -13.73 -9.29
N LEU A 101 -14.77 -13.05 -10.29
CA LEU A 101 -14.00 -12.23 -11.24
C LEU A 101 -13.45 -10.98 -10.56
N GLY A 102 -14.22 -10.33 -9.68
CA GLY A 102 -13.75 -9.25 -8.81
C GLY A 102 -12.53 -9.67 -8.00
N TYR A 103 -12.65 -10.77 -7.23
CA TYR A 103 -11.53 -11.31 -6.46
C TYR A 103 -10.34 -11.71 -7.35
N GLY A 104 -10.58 -12.43 -8.45
CA GLY A 104 -9.53 -12.87 -9.36
C GLY A 104 -8.78 -11.73 -10.05
N MET A 105 -9.47 -10.65 -10.44
CA MET A 105 -8.85 -9.47 -11.03
C MET A 105 -8.05 -8.67 -10.00
N ILE A 106 -8.56 -8.53 -8.77
CA ILE A 106 -7.80 -7.91 -7.67
C ILE A 106 -6.52 -8.72 -7.39
N LEU A 107 -6.62 -10.04 -7.23
CA LEU A 107 -5.45 -10.90 -7.00
C LEU A 107 -4.44 -10.83 -8.15
N ALA A 108 -4.91 -10.89 -9.40
CA ALA A 108 -4.03 -10.82 -10.57
C ALA A 108 -3.27 -9.49 -10.68
N VAL A 109 -3.89 -8.34 -10.35
CA VAL A 109 -3.18 -7.05 -10.38
C VAL A 109 -2.16 -6.92 -9.24
N TYR A 110 -2.47 -7.41 -8.03
CA TYR A 110 -1.48 -7.40 -6.94
C TYR A 110 -0.30 -8.33 -7.24
N PHE A 111 -0.52 -9.54 -7.75
CA PHE A 111 0.55 -10.49 -8.08
C PHE A 111 1.23 -10.27 -9.45
N ASP A 112 1.02 -9.13 -10.11
CA ASP A 112 1.67 -8.74 -11.38
C ASP A 112 1.37 -9.67 -12.58
N ASP A 113 0.21 -10.35 -12.59
CA ASP A 113 -0.21 -11.30 -13.61
C ASP A 113 -1.12 -10.64 -14.68
N GLN A 114 -0.53 -9.73 -15.48
CA GLN A 114 -1.26 -8.96 -16.49
C GLN A 114 -1.97 -9.84 -17.54
N SER A 115 -1.36 -10.97 -17.92
CA SER A 115 -1.97 -11.88 -18.90
C SER A 115 -3.22 -12.57 -18.35
N LEU A 116 -3.22 -12.99 -17.08
CA LEU A 116 -4.42 -13.51 -16.45
C LEU A 116 -5.48 -12.42 -16.29
N PHE A 117 -5.08 -11.21 -15.88
CA PHE A 117 -5.99 -10.07 -15.75
C PHE A 117 -6.73 -9.76 -17.06
N ASP A 118 -6.01 -9.69 -18.19
CA ASP A 118 -6.58 -9.46 -19.52
C ASP A 118 -7.50 -10.60 -20.00
N ASP A 119 -7.26 -11.84 -19.59
CA ASP A 119 -8.17 -12.95 -19.86
C ASP A 119 -9.42 -12.88 -18.97
N LEU A 120 -9.28 -12.68 -17.66
CA LEU A 120 -10.40 -12.53 -16.73
C LEU A 120 -11.32 -11.38 -17.16
N TYR A 121 -10.76 -10.21 -17.48
CA TYR A 121 -11.57 -9.07 -17.91
C TYR A 121 -12.22 -9.29 -19.29
N GLY A 122 -11.59 -10.05 -20.19
CA GLY A 122 -12.23 -10.47 -21.44
C GLY A 122 -13.47 -11.35 -21.23
N TYR A 123 -13.42 -12.24 -20.23
CA TYR A 123 -14.59 -13.00 -19.80
C TYR A 123 -15.67 -12.09 -19.20
N VAL A 124 -15.31 -11.17 -18.30
CA VAL A 124 -16.22 -10.16 -17.70
C VAL A 124 -17.00 -9.41 -18.79
N LYS A 125 -16.29 -8.81 -19.76
CA LYS A 125 -16.92 -8.07 -20.88
C LYS A 125 -17.89 -8.92 -21.72
N THR A 126 -17.71 -10.24 -21.76
CA THR A 126 -18.58 -11.16 -22.51
C THR A 126 -19.96 -11.32 -21.85
N TYR A 127 -20.10 -11.00 -20.57
CA TYR A 127 -21.35 -11.06 -19.80
C TYR A 127 -21.81 -9.70 -19.28
N HIS A 128 -21.31 -8.60 -19.84
CA HIS A 128 -21.90 -7.28 -19.60
C HIS A 128 -23.35 -7.25 -20.08
N ASN A 129 -24.23 -6.77 -19.21
CA ASN A 129 -25.65 -6.62 -19.48
C ASN A 129 -25.96 -5.26 -20.17
N GLY A 130 -27.24 -4.93 -20.33
CA GLY A 130 -27.67 -3.70 -21.00
C GLY A 130 -27.24 -2.38 -20.31
N ASN A 131 -26.86 -2.45 -19.03
CA ASN A 131 -26.34 -1.34 -18.23
C ASN A 131 -24.80 -1.29 -18.22
N GLY A 132 -24.12 -2.23 -18.89
CA GLY A 132 -22.66 -2.32 -18.94
C GLY A 132 -22.01 -2.80 -17.63
N LEU A 133 -22.75 -3.60 -16.85
CA LEU A 133 -22.33 -4.27 -15.61
C LEU A 133 -22.39 -5.79 -15.81
N MET A 134 -21.60 -6.58 -15.08
CA MET A 134 -21.50 -8.02 -15.32
C MET A 134 -22.69 -8.80 -14.75
N GLY A 135 -23.24 -9.72 -15.55
CA GLY A 135 -24.23 -10.69 -15.07
C GLY A 135 -23.68 -11.59 -13.96
N TRP A 136 -24.39 -11.68 -12.84
CA TRP A 136 -23.83 -12.23 -11.59
C TRP A 136 -23.61 -13.74 -11.55
N GLN A 137 -24.25 -14.56 -12.41
CA GLN A 137 -24.11 -16.03 -12.37
C GLN A 137 -24.10 -16.69 -13.76
N ILE A 138 -23.06 -17.47 -14.03
CA ILE A 138 -22.82 -18.21 -15.26
C ILE A 138 -22.45 -19.66 -14.94
N ASP A 139 -23.08 -20.63 -15.60
CA ASP A 139 -22.79 -22.06 -15.43
C ASP A 139 -21.38 -22.44 -15.94
N SER A 140 -20.95 -23.66 -15.62
CA SER A 140 -19.63 -24.17 -16.01
C SER A 140 -19.43 -24.35 -17.52
N ASN A 141 -20.49 -24.27 -18.33
CA ASN A 141 -20.46 -24.31 -19.79
C ASN A 141 -20.48 -22.90 -20.43
N GLY A 142 -20.61 -21.83 -19.63
CA GLY A 142 -20.69 -20.46 -20.11
C GLY A 142 -22.10 -19.98 -20.47
N ASN A 143 -23.15 -20.49 -19.82
CA ASN A 143 -24.53 -20.00 -19.97
C ASN A 143 -24.96 -19.20 -18.73
N ILE A 144 -25.68 -18.09 -18.94
CA ILE A 144 -26.27 -17.32 -17.83
C ILE A 144 -27.30 -18.18 -17.08
N VAL A 145 -27.23 -18.18 -15.75
CA VAL A 145 -28.13 -18.98 -14.90
C VAL A 145 -29.46 -18.26 -14.66
N GLY A 146 -30.53 -18.82 -15.21
CA GLY A 146 -31.89 -18.30 -15.05
C GLY A 146 -32.10 -16.89 -15.65
N SER A 147 -33.23 -16.26 -15.34
CA SER A 147 -33.54 -14.91 -15.84
C SER A 147 -32.80 -13.79 -15.11
N GLY A 148 -32.37 -14.05 -13.87
CA GLY A 148 -31.70 -13.09 -12.99
C GLY A 148 -30.17 -13.12 -13.05
N GLY A 149 -29.54 -14.20 -13.54
CA GLY A 149 -28.06 -14.31 -13.63
C GLY A 149 -27.40 -13.31 -14.59
N LYS A 150 -28.19 -12.53 -15.34
CA LYS A 150 -27.74 -11.44 -16.22
C LYS A 150 -27.71 -10.07 -15.50
N ASP A 151 -28.42 -9.95 -14.39
CA ASP A 151 -28.44 -8.73 -13.57
C ASP A 151 -27.14 -8.70 -12.75
N CYS A 152 -26.71 -7.55 -12.28
CA CYS A 152 -25.40 -7.44 -11.61
C CYS A 152 -25.48 -7.65 -10.09
N ALA A 153 -24.32 -7.95 -9.49
CA ALA A 153 -24.10 -7.90 -8.05
C ALA A 153 -23.03 -6.82 -7.77
N SER A 154 -23.35 -5.85 -6.92
CA SER A 154 -22.57 -4.59 -6.88
C SER A 154 -21.19 -4.74 -6.26
N ASP A 155 -21.01 -5.69 -5.34
CA ASP A 155 -19.71 -6.08 -4.78
C ASP A 155 -18.74 -6.61 -5.84
N ALA A 156 -19.24 -7.35 -6.82
CA ALA A 156 -18.43 -7.83 -7.92
C ALA A 156 -17.93 -6.69 -8.82
N ASP A 157 -18.86 -5.86 -9.29
CA ASP A 157 -18.54 -4.79 -10.24
C ASP A 157 -17.69 -3.69 -9.57
N GLU A 158 -17.84 -3.40 -8.28
CA GLU A 158 -16.94 -2.48 -7.55
C GLU A 158 -15.53 -3.06 -7.35
N ASP A 159 -15.39 -4.36 -7.06
CA ASP A 159 -14.08 -5.01 -6.96
C ASP A 159 -13.38 -5.06 -8.34
N MET A 160 -14.11 -5.33 -9.42
CA MET A 160 -13.60 -5.24 -10.79
C MET A 160 -13.22 -3.80 -11.19
N ALA A 161 -14.01 -2.81 -10.76
CA ALA A 161 -13.70 -1.39 -11.00
C ALA A 161 -12.41 -0.95 -10.28
N LEU A 162 -12.22 -1.34 -9.01
CA LEU A 162 -10.98 -1.10 -8.28
C LEU A 162 -9.79 -1.77 -8.98
N ALA A 163 -9.94 -3.02 -9.38
CA ALA A 163 -8.90 -3.78 -10.06
C ALA A 163 -8.49 -3.12 -11.40
N LEU A 164 -9.44 -2.53 -12.15
CA LEU A 164 -9.15 -1.77 -13.38
C LEU A 164 -8.45 -0.44 -13.10
N VAL A 165 -8.82 0.29 -12.03
CA VAL A 165 -8.07 1.50 -11.61
C VAL A 165 -6.63 1.15 -11.29
N PHE A 166 -6.41 0.08 -10.52
CA PHE A 166 -5.08 -0.38 -10.16
C PHE A 166 -4.30 -0.94 -11.36
N ALA A 167 -4.93 -1.65 -12.28
CA ALA A 167 -4.29 -2.09 -13.53
C ALA A 167 -3.88 -0.90 -14.41
N SER A 168 -4.71 0.17 -14.46
CA SER A 168 -4.35 1.41 -15.14
C SER A 168 -3.15 2.10 -14.51
N LYS A 169 -3.05 2.13 -13.18
CA LYS A 169 -1.92 2.75 -12.48
C LYS A 169 -0.67 1.88 -12.46
N LYS A 170 -0.80 0.55 -12.55
CA LYS A 170 0.31 -0.40 -12.52
C LYS A 170 0.92 -0.66 -13.91
N TRP A 171 0.08 -0.87 -14.92
CA TRP A 171 0.54 -1.23 -16.28
C TRP A 171 0.19 -0.19 -17.35
N GLY A 172 -0.57 0.86 -17.01
CA GLY A 172 -1.08 1.84 -17.98
C GLY A 172 -2.21 1.27 -18.84
N SER A 173 -1.88 0.36 -19.75
CA SER A 173 -2.81 -0.36 -20.63
C SER A 173 -2.21 -1.70 -21.08
N GLY A 174 -3.06 -2.63 -21.51
CA GLY A 174 -2.65 -3.93 -22.06
C GLY A 174 -3.53 -4.28 -23.26
N ARG A 175 -4.19 -5.45 -23.22
CA ARG A 175 -5.25 -5.78 -24.19
C ARG A 175 -6.40 -4.76 -24.18
N TYR A 176 -6.59 -4.07 -23.06
CA TYR A 176 -7.58 -3.01 -22.87
C TYR A 176 -6.93 -1.72 -22.36
N ASN A 177 -7.60 -0.59 -22.63
CA ASN A 177 -7.31 0.68 -21.95
C ASN A 177 -7.94 0.63 -20.54
N TYR A 178 -7.20 0.14 -19.55
CA TYR A 178 -7.73 -0.10 -18.20
C TYR A 178 -8.37 1.14 -17.58
N GLY A 179 -7.77 2.33 -17.78
CA GLY A 179 -8.29 3.57 -17.21
C GLY A 179 -9.62 4.01 -17.84
N GLN A 180 -9.80 3.80 -19.14
CA GLN A 180 -11.08 4.03 -19.82
C GLN A 180 -12.13 3.02 -19.37
N GLU A 181 -11.76 1.74 -19.24
CA GLU A 181 -12.68 0.68 -18.80
C GLU A 181 -13.09 0.85 -17.33
N ALA A 182 -12.16 1.24 -16.44
CA ALA A 182 -12.45 1.66 -15.07
C ALA A 182 -13.45 2.82 -15.04
N THR A 183 -13.17 3.88 -15.80
CA THR A 183 -14.05 5.06 -15.90
C THR A 183 -15.46 4.68 -16.36
N ASN A 184 -15.58 3.79 -17.35
CA ASN A 184 -16.88 3.31 -17.82
C ASN A 184 -17.61 2.52 -16.73
N LEU A 185 -16.93 1.57 -16.07
CA LEU A 185 -17.55 0.70 -15.06
C LEU A 185 -17.96 1.47 -13.80
N ILE A 186 -17.11 2.41 -13.32
CA ILE A 186 -17.42 3.31 -12.20
C ILE A 186 -18.64 4.19 -12.51
N ASN A 187 -18.75 4.71 -13.74
CA ASN A 187 -19.93 5.48 -14.14
C ASN A 187 -21.20 4.62 -14.18
N ASN A 188 -21.12 3.38 -14.68
CA ASN A 188 -22.26 2.45 -14.70
C ASN A 188 -22.68 2.08 -13.26
N LEU A 189 -21.74 1.76 -12.39
CA LEU A 189 -21.98 1.53 -10.95
C LEU A 189 -22.70 2.70 -10.31
N TYR A 190 -22.24 3.94 -10.50
CA TYR A 190 -22.91 5.10 -9.93
C TYR A 190 -24.33 5.28 -10.49
N ASN A 191 -24.53 5.09 -11.80
CA ASN A 191 -25.81 5.33 -12.44
C ASN A 191 -26.87 4.27 -12.08
N TYR A 192 -26.46 3.01 -11.90
CA TYR A 192 -27.38 1.88 -11.75
C TYR A 192 -27.33 1.20 -10.38
N CYS A 193 -26.20 1.21 -9.67
CA CYS A 193 -26.02 0.58 -8.36
C CYS A 193 -26.04 1.56 -7.18
N VAL A 194 -26.21 2.87 -7.40
CA VAL A 194 -26.43 3.85 -6.33
C VAL A 194 -27.86 4.40 -6.39
N GLU A 195 -28.57 4.36 -5.27
CA GLU A 195 -29.92 4.93 -5.15
C GLU A 195 -29.86 6.47 -5.21
N GLN A 196 -30.46 7.03 -6.26
CA GLN A 196 -30.37 8.46 -6.56
C GLN A 196 -31.09 9.30 -5.49
N GLY A 197 -30.41 10.33 -5.00
CA GLY A 197 -30.91 11.25 -3.97
C GLY A 197 -30.68 10.79 -2.53
N THR A 198 -30.44 9.50 -2.27
CA THR A 198 -30.12 8.97 -0.94
C THR A 198 -28.67 8.52 -0.79
N TYR A 199 -27.99 8.23 -1.91
CA TYR A 199 -26.63 7.67 -2.00
C TYR A 199 -26.49 6.26 -1.40
N VAL A 200 -27.59 5.56 -1.15
CA VAL A 200 -27.55 4.18 -0.64
C VAL A 200 -27.07 3.26 -1.75
N LEU A 201 -26.02 2.48 -1.47
CA LEU A 201 -25.60 1.40 -2.37
C LEU A 201 -26.73 0.37 -2.50
N LYS A 202 -27.13 0.10 -3.73
CA LYS A 202 -28.02 -0.99 -4.09
C LYS A 202 -27.20 -2.29 -4.18
N PRO A 203 -27.79 -3.45 -3.89
CA PRO A 203 -27.11 -4.73 -4.06
C PRO A 203 -26.92 -5.13 -5.53
N GLY A 204 -27.71 -4.59 -6.46
CA GLY A 204 -27.56 -4.82 -7.89
C GLY A 204 -28.23 -3.71 -8.71
N ASP A 205 -28.01 -3.75 -10.02
CA ASP A 205 -28.51 -2.74 -10.95
C ASP A 205 -30.04 -2.72 -11.07
N THR A 206 -30.71 -3.87 -10.93
CA THR A 206 -32.18 -3.98 -11.10
C THR A 206 -33.00 -3.83 -9.83
N TRP A 207 -32.41 -3.82 -8.62
CA TRP A 207 -33.18 -3.93 -7.37
C TRP A 207 -32.51 -3.30 -6.13
N GLY A 208 -33.26 -3.21 -5.03
CA GLY A 208 -32.79 -2.78 -3.71
C GLY A 208 -32.62 -1.27 -3.53
N GLY A 209 -31.72 -0.86 -2.63
CA GLY A 209 -31.53 0.53 -2.18
C GLY A 209 -31.96 0.71 -0.72
N SER A 210 -32.68 1.78 -0.38
CA SER A 210 -33.06 2.09 1.02
C SER A 210 -33.89 1.00 1.70
N GLN A 211 -34.58 0.14 0.93
CA GLN A 211 -35.38 -0.97 1.47
C GLN A 211 -34.59 -2.27 1.63
N VAL A 212 -33.48 -2.45 0.90
CA VAL A 212 -32.58 -3.60 1.02
C VAL A 212 -31.21 -3.27 0.44
N THR A 213 -30.20 -3.35 1.29
CA THR A 213 -28.78 -3.20 0.99
C THR A 213 -28.00 -4.25 1.78
N ASN A 214 -26.75 -4.51 1.38
CA ASN A 214 -25.88 -5.52 1.97
C ASN A 214 -24.65 -4.83 2.57
N PRO A 215 -24.50 -4.77 3.91
CA PRO A 215 -23.33 -4.19 4.57
C PRO A 215 -21.99 -4.76 4.11
N SER A 216 -21.94 -6.01 3.65
CA SER A 216 -20.70 -6.62 3.16
C SER A 216 -20.24 -6.11 1.78
N TYR A 217 -21.09 -5.33 1.11
CA TYR A 217 -20.78 -4.60 -0.13
C TYR A 217 -20.35 -3.16 0.18
N PHE A 218 -20.17 -2.77 1.45
CA PHE A 218 -19.75 -1.41 1.78
C PHE A 218 -18.23 -1.31 1.68
N ALA A 219 -17.75 -0.79 0.56
CA ALA A 219 -16.33 -0.56 0.27
C ALA A 219 -15.94 0.94 0.28
N PRO A 220 -15.97 1.64 1.44
CA PRO A 220 -15.77 3.09 1.50
C PRO A 220 -14.41 3.57 0.96
N ALA A 221 -13.35 2.77 1.11
CA ALA A 221 -12.05 3.07 0.50
C ALA A 221 -12.10 2.99 -1.04
N TRP A 222 -12.92 2.10 -1.62
CA TRP A 222 -13.01 1.90 -3.06
C TRP A 222 -13.71 3.13 -3.66
N TYR A 223 -14.75 3.62 -2.99
CA TYR A 223 -15.45 4.85 -3.36
C TYR A 223 -14.54 6.09 -3.26
N LYS A 224 -13.65 6.16 -2.26
CA LYS A 224 -12.64 7.23 -2.18
C LYS A 224 -11.63 7.13 -3.33
N VAL A 225 -11.17 5.92 -3.68
CA VAL A 225 -10.34 5.68 -4.88
C VAL A 225 -11.09 6.07 -6.17
N PHE A 226 -12.37 5.74 -6.30
CA PHE A 226 -13.20 6.14 -7.46
C PHE A 226 -13.36 7.66 -7.54
N ALA A 227 -13.58 8.34 -6.42
CA ALA A 227 -13.65 9.80 -6.36
C ALA A 227 -12.32 10.47 -6.75
N GLN A 228 -11.20 9.92 -6.30
CA GLN A 228 -9.86 10.40 -6.67
C GLN A 228 -9.55 10.16 -8.14
N PHE A 229 -9.83 8.96 -8.65
CA PHE A 229 -9.52 8.55 -10.02
C PHE A 229 -10.37 9.26 -11.08
N THR A 230 -11.66 9.42 -10.82
CA THR A 230 -12.61 10.02 -11.79
C THR A 230 -12.86 11.52 -11.58
N GLY A 231 -12.46 12.07 -10.43
CA GLY A 231 -12.86 13.40 -9.98
C GLY A 231 -14.31 13.50 -9.49
N ASP A 232 -15.09 12.42 -9.52
CA ASP A 232 -16.49 12.42 -9.10
C ASP A 232 -16.65 12.32 -7.58
N SER A 233 -16.71 13.48 -6.93
CA SER A 233 -16.91 13.61 -5.48
C SER A 233 -18.23 13.00 -4.96
N ARG A 234 -19.19 12.60 -5.81
CA ARG A 234 -20.43 11.94 -5.38
C ARG A 234 -20.14 10.59 -4.71
N TRP A 235 -19.07 9.90 -5.08
CA TRP A 235 -18.65 8.65 -4.43
C TRP A 235 -18.31 8.81 -2.94
N ASN A 236 -17.78 9.97 -2.53
CA ASN A 236 -17.58 10.25 -1.09
C ASN A 236 -18.91 10.28 -0.32
N ARG A 237 -20.02 10.65 -0.97
CA ARG A 237 -21.36 10.57 -0.36
C ARG A 237 -21.89 9.16 -0.23
N VAL A 238 -21.48 8.24 -1.12
CA VAL A 238 -21.77 6.80 -0.97
C VAL A 238 -21.01 6.24 0.23
N ALA A 239 -19.72 6.59 0.38
CA ALA A 239 -18.92 6.22 1.56
C ALA A 239 -19.51 6.75 2.87
N ASP A 240 -19.86 8.05 2.92
CA ASP A 240 -20.58 8.64 4.06
C ASP A 240 -21.88 7.87 4.35
N LYS A 241 -22.65 7.52 3.31
CA LYS A 241 -23.93 6.84 3.46
C LYS A 241 -23.81 5.43 4.01
N CYS A 242 -22.78 4.69 3.60
CA CYS A 242 -22.48 3.38 4.17
C CYS A 242 -22.26 3.51 5.69
N TYR A 243 -21.44 4.46 6.14
CA TYR A 243 -21.23 4.67 7.58
C TYR A 243 -22.51 5.13 8.31
N GLU A 244 -23.33 6.02 7.73
CA GLU A 244 -24.63 6.38 8.33
C GLU A 244 -25.54 5.17 8.57
N ILE A 245 -25.51 4.17 7.69
CA ILE A 245 -26.31 2.94 7.83
C ILE A 245 -25.72 2.06 8.94
N ILE A 246 -24.40 1.88 8.99
CA ILE A 246 -23.75 1.10 10.05
C ILE A 246 -23.93 1.76 11.43
N ASP A 247 -23.90 3.09 11.51
CA ASP A 247 -24.20 3.83 12.75
C ASP A 247 -25.63 3.58 13.28
N LYS A 248 -26.56 3.16 12.42
CA LYS A 248 -27.90 2.69 12.84
C LYS A 248 -27.87 1.22 13.24
N VAL A 249 -27.17 0.36 12.50
CA VAL A 249 -26.95 -1.06 12.87
C VAL A 249 -26.30 -1.19 14.25
N ASN A 250 -25.30 -0.35 14.55
CA ASN A 250 -24.61 -0.30 15.85
C ASN A 250 -25.53 0.03 17.03
N ARG A 251 -26.69 0.66 16.80
CA ARG A 251 -27.71 0.91 17.83
C ARG A 251 -28.57 -0.34 18.12
N LEU A 252 -28.47 -1.37 17.27
CA LEU A 252 -29.30 -2.58 17.30
C LEU A 252 -28.47 -3.86 17.60
N ASN A 253 -27.16 -3.83 17.34
CA ASN A 253 -26.23 -4.97 17.52
C ASN A 253 -25.73 -5.16 18.96
N GLY A 254 -26.15 -4.33 19.92
CA GLY A 254 -25.78 -4.48 21.33
C GLY A 254 -24.31 -4.18 21.66
N GLY A 255 -23.60 -3.46 20.78
CA GLY A 255 -22.19 -3.09 20.99
C GLY A 255 -21.18 -4.14 20.56
N THR A 256 -21.59 -5.10 19.73
CA THR A 256 -20.70 -6.12 19.14
C THR A 256 -19.92 -5.63 17.93
N GLY A 257 -20.35 -4.52 17.30
CA GLY A 257 -19.87 -4.08 15.99
C GLY A 257 -20.33 -4.95 14.81
N LEU A 258 -20.97 -6.10 15.05
CA LEU A 258 -21.42 -6.99 14.00
C LEU A 258 -22.51 -6.34 13.14
N VAL A 259 -22.43 -6.59 11.84
CA VAL A 259 -23.41 -6.15 10.84
C VAL A 259 -24.26 -7.33 10.34
N PRO A 260 -25.50 -7.11 9.91
CA PRO A 260 -26.29 -8.16 9.26
C PRO A 260 -25.80 -8.40 7.83
N ASP A 261 -26.11 -9.58 7.29
CA ASP A 261 -25.95 -9.88 5.85
C ASP A 261 -26.73 -8.86 5.00
N TRP A 262 -27.96 -8.52 5.41
CA TRP A 262 -28.86 -7.63 4.69
C TRP A 262 -29.66 -6.72 5.63
N CYS A 263 -29.79 -5.44 5.30
CA CYS A 263 -30.59 -4.49 6.07
C CYS A 263 -31.30 -3.45 5.20
N THR A 264 -32.21 -2.69 5.80
CA THR A 264 -32.68 -1.41 5.25
C THR A 264 -31.61 -0.33 5.46
N ALA A 265 -31.76 0.84 4.81
CA ALA A 265 -30.94 2.01 5.13
C ALA A 265 -31.25 2.64 6.51
N ASP A 266 -32.22 2.10 7.25
CA ASP A 266 -32.40 2.37 8.69
C ASP A 266 -31.67 1.37 9.59
N GLY A 267 -30.85 0.49 9.01
CA GLY A 267 -30.08 -0.54 9.70
C GLY A 267 -30.93 -1.71 10.21
N THR A 268 -32.24 -1.71 9.96
CA THR A 268 -33.20 -2.73 10.42
C THR A 268 -33.31 -3.90 9.45
N GLN A 269 -33.93 -5.01 9.88
CA GLN A 269 -34.12 -6.18 9.03
C GLN A 269 -34.95 -5.86 7.78
N SER A 270 -34.44 -6.23 6.61
CA SER A 270 -35.20 -6.20 5.36
C SER A 270 -36.07 -7.47 5.21
N SER A 271 -37.25 -7.32 4.59
CA SER A 271 -38.24 -8.39 4.50
C SER A 271 -37.76 -9.55 3.64
N GLY A 272 -37.77 -10.76 4.20
CA GLY A 272 -37.33 -11.98 3.50
C GLY A 272 -35.82 -12.17 3.42
N MET A 273 -35.02 -11.28 4.01
CA MET A 273 -33.55 -11.32 3.96
C MET A 273 -32.92 -11.69 5.30
N GLY A 274 -31.69 -12.21 5.24
CA GLY A 274 -30.88 -12.60 6.40
C GLY A 274 -30.44 -11.38 7.22
N TYR A 275 -30.59 -11.45 8.54
CA TYR A 275 -30.25 -10.36 9.47
C TYR A 275 -29.27 -10.79 10.57
N ASN A 276 -28.56 -11.89 10.32
CA ASN A 276 -27.46 -12.37 11.14
C ASN A 276 -26.14 -11.90 10.52
N TYR A 277 -25.06 -11.96 11.27
CA TYR A 277 -23.70 -11.90 10.74
C TYR A 277 -23.34 -13.30 10.22
N SER A 278 -23.42 -13.52 8.92
CA SER A 278 -23.16 -14.80 8.26
C SER A 278 -22.18 -14.61 7.08
N TYR A 279 -22.23 -15.51 6.09
CA TYR A 279 -21.28 -15.59 4.98
C TYR A 279 -21.21 -14.32 4.12
N ASP A 280 -22.29 -13.54 3.98
CA ASP A 280 -22.22 -12.20 3.39
C ASP A 280 -21.43 -11.26 4.33
N ALA A 281 -22.00 -11.00 5.52
CA ALA A 281 -21.52 -10.03 6.50
C ALA A 281 -20.04 -10.22 6.90
N ALA A 282 -19.54 -11.45 6.82
CA ALA A 282 -18.16 -11.83 7.09
C ALA A 282 -17.13 -10.96 6.36
N ARG A 283 -17.43 -10.37 5.19
CA ARG A 283 -16.50 -9.50 4.44
C ARG A 283 -16.41 -8.06 4.95
N TYR A 284 -17.41 -7.57 5.69
CA TYR A 284 -17.47 -6.18 6.16
C TYR A 284 -16.24 -5.74 6.97
N PRO A 285 -15.70 -6.54 7.92
CA PRO A 285 -14.44 -6.24 8.61
C PRO A 285 -13.26 -5.92 7.70
N TRP A 286 -13.09 -6.66 6.60
CA TRP A 286 -11.99 -6.51 5.65
C TRP A 286 -12.15 -5.22 4.83
N ARG A 287 -13.30 -5.03 4.17
CA ARG A 287 -13.57 -3.82 3.36
C ARG A 287 -13.50 -2.54 4.21
N THR A 288 -13.93 -2.61 5.47
CA THR A 288 -13.91 -1.48 6.40
C THR A 288 -12.51 -1.16 6.90
N ALA A 289 -11.72 -2.16 7.32
CA ALA A 289 -10.41 -1.93 7.90
C ALA A 289 -9.44 -1.24 6.93
N ILE A 290 -9.54 -1.57 5.64
CA ILE A 290 -8.69 -0.96 4.61
C ILE A 290 -8.97 0.55 4.46
N ASP A 291 -10.19 1.02 4.70
CA ASP A 291 -10.50 2.46 4.70
C ASP A 291 -9.83 3.22 5.86
N TYR A 292 -9.61 2.55 6.99
CA TYR A 292 -8.74 3.09 8.02
C TYR A 292 -7.28 3.10 7.56
N SER A 293 -6.73 1.97 7.12
CA SER A 293 -5.31 1.86 6.80
C SER A 293 -4.85 2.73 5.62
N TRP A 294 -5.71 2.96 4.63
CA TRP A 294 -5.42 3.83 3.48
C TRP A 294 -5.74 5.31 3.75
N PHE A 295 -6.88 5.61 4.40
CA PHE A 295 -7.42 6.99 4.48
C PHE A 295 -7.60 7.53 5.91
N GLY A 296 -7.32 6.76 6.95
CA GLY A 296 -7.40 7.19 8.35
C GLY A 296 -8.81 7.38 8.88
N ASP A 297 -9.83 6.80 8.23
CA ASP A 297 -11.22 7.04 8.60
C ASP A 297 -11.53 6.49 10.00
N THR A 298 -11.81 7.38 10.95
CA THR A 298 -12.09 6.98 12.33
C THR A 298 -13.39 6.19 12.48
N ARG A 299 -14.31 6.30 11.51
CA ARG A 299 -15.54 5.48 11.47
C ARG A 299 -15.21 4.03 11.14
N ALA A 300 -14.25 3.79 10.24
CA ALA A 300 -13.70 2.45 10.00
C ALA A 300 -13.09 1.88 11.27
N LYS A 301 -12.16 2.61 11.90
CA LYS A 301 -11.50 2.18 13.14
C LYS A 301 -12.49 1.79 14.22
N ASN A 302 -13.45 2.66 14.54
CA ASN A 302 -14.43 2.40 15.61
C ASN A 302 -15.25 1.12 15.34
N ASN A 303 -15.66 0.88 14.10
CA ASN A 303 -16.41 -0.31 13.73
C ASN A 303 -15.56 -1.59 13.78
N CYS A 304 -14.33 -1.54 13.27
CA CYS A 304 -13.39 -2.66 13.31
C CYS A 304 -12.95 -3.00 14.75
N ASP A 305 -12.67 -2.00 15.58
CA ASP A 305 -12.30 -2.18 16.99
C ASP A 305 -13.42 -2.92 17.72
N LEU A 306 -14.70 -2.52 17.59
CA LEU A 306 -15.84 -3.20 18.21
C LEU A 306 -15.91 -4.70 17.81
N ILE A 307 -15.71 -5.00 16.53
CA ILE A 307 -15.75 -6.37 16.00
C ILE A 307 -14.59 -7.21 16.57
N ALA A 308 -13.36 -6.68 16.55
CA ALA A 308 -12.20 -7.36 17.12
C ALA A 308 -12.40 -7.62 18.63
N ASP A 309 -12.91 -6.63 19.35
CA ASP A 309 -13.19 -6.73 20.79
C ASP A 309 -14.31 -7.73 21.11
N PHE A 310 -15.29 -7.89 20.22
CA PHE A 310 -16.31 -8.93 20.32
C PHE A 310 -15.71 -10.32 20.14
N PHE A 311 -14.98 -10.57 19.05
CA PHE A 311 -14.41 -11.89 18.77
C PHE A 311 -13.37 -12.33 19.79
N LYS A 312 -12.58 -11.39 20.33
CA LYS A 312 -11.69 -11.63 21.47
C LYS A 312 -12.43 -12.22 22.67
N LYS A 313 -13.66 -11.74 22.95
CA LYS A 313 -14.53 -12.23 24.03
C LYS A 313 -15.26 -13.54 23.69
N GLN A 314 -15.31 -13.95 22.42
CA GLN A 314 -15.96 -15.19 21.96
C GLN A 314 -15.04 -16.43 21.93
N GLY A 315 -13.90 -16.36 22.61
CA GLY A 315 -12.90 -17.44 22.67
C GLY A 315 -11.60 -17.15 21.91
N GLY A 316 -11.38 -15.91 21.46
CA GLY A 316 -10.19 -15.55 20.68
C GLY A 316 -10.26 -16.08 19.25
N ALA A 317 -9.09 -16.27 18.62
CA ALA A 317 -9.00 -16.64 17.20
C ALA A 317 -9.69 -17.98 16.91
N THR A 318 -9.35 -19.04 17.65
CA THR A 318 -9.96 -20.38 17.56
C THR A 318 -11.43 -20.44 17.99
N GLY A 319 -11.97 -19.37 18.59
CA GLY A 319 -13.36 -19.29 19.06
C GLY A 319 -14.37 -18.80 18.00
N ILE A 320 -13.88 -18.32 16.85
CA ILE A 320 -14.68 -17.80 15.72
C ILE A 320 -15.49 -18.95 15.09
N VAL A 321 -16.77 -18.74 14.82
CA VAL A 321 -17.62 -19.69 14.07
C VAL A 321 -18.36 -19.02 12.92
N ASP A 322 -18.89 -19.82 12.00
CA ASP A 322 -19.52 -19.41 10.75
C ASP A 322 -20.94 -18.81 10.88
N GLY A 323 -21.21 -18.07 11.97
CA GLY A 323 -22.43 -17.29 12.08
C GLY A 323 -22.76 -16.84 13.51
N TYR A 324 -23.27 -15.62 13.61
CA TYR A 324 -23.78 -15.03 14.85
C TYR A 324 -25.04 -14.21 14.57
N THR A 325 -25.95 -14.06 15.53
CA THR A 325 -26.87 -12.92 15.50
C THR A 325 -26.05 -11.63 15.60
N ILE A 326 -26.56 -10.50 15.11
CA ILE A 326 -25.83 -9.22 15.29
C ILE A 326 -25.61 -8.87 16.78
N GLN A 327 -26.43 -9.42 17.69
CA GLN A 327 -26.26 -9.28 19.14
C GLN A 327 -25.26 -10.28 19.77
N GLY A 328 -24.57 -11.08 18.94
CA GLY A 328 -23.43 -11.89 19.35
C GLY A 328 -23.74 -13.32 19.80
N SER A 329 -24.99 -13.79 19.67
CA SER A 329 -25.32 -15.20 19.94
C SER A 329 -24.86 -16.07 18.77
N LYS A 330 -24.07 -17.12 19.03
CA LYS A 330 -23.63 -18.07 17.99
C LYS A 330 -24.83 -18.71 17.28
N THR A 331 -24.81 -18.69 15.95
CA THR A 331 -25.77 -19.39 15.06
C THR A 331 -25.09 -20.39 14.14
N GLY A 332 -23.80 -20.17 13.83
CA GLY A 332 -22.92 -21.14 13.19
C GLY A 332 -22.21 -22.03 14.21
N GLN A 333 -21.42 -22.97 13.70
CA GLN A 333 -20.65 -23.95 14.48
C GLN A 333 -19.30 -24.33 13.85
N TYR A 334 -19.08 -24.01 12.58
CA TYR A 334 -17.86 -24.37 11.86
C TYR A 334 -16.82 -23.25 11.99
N HIS A 335 -15.56 -23.63 12.18
CA HIS A 335 -14.43 -22.72 12.19
C HIS A 335 -13.76 -22.78 10.81
N ASN A 336 -13.84 -21.70 10.02
CA ASN A 336 -13.47 -21.72 8.60
C ASN A 336 -12.86 -20.38 8.13
N ALA A 337 -12.18 -20.44 6.98
CA ALA A 337 -11.38 -19.35 6.44
C ALA A 337 -12.20 -18.10 6.08
N THR A 338 -13.49 -18.27 5.78
CA THR A 338 -14.43 -17.18 5.45
C THR A 338 -14.54 -16.13 6.56
N PHE A 339 -14.49 -16.54 7.84
CA PHE A 339 -14.72 -15.63 8.96
C PHE A 339 -13.42 -15.14 9.61
N ILE A 340 -12.37 -15.97 9.62
CA ILE A 340 -11.14 -15.71 10.39
C ILE A 340 -10.33 -14.57 9.77
N GLY A 341 -10.03 -14.64 8.47
CA GLY A 341 -9.22 -13.64 7.76
C GLY A 341 -9.82 -12.22 7.78
N PRO A 342 -11.14 -12.05 7.59
CA PRO A 342 -11.77 -10.74 7.77
C PRO A 342 -11.76 -10.24 9.21
N VAL A 343 -11.98 -11.10 10.22
CA VAL A 343 -11.86 -10.68 11.64
C VAL A 343 -10.42 -10.29 11.98
N ALA A 344 -9.42 -11.00 11.45
CA ALA A 344 -8.02 -10.57 11.49
C ALA A 344 -7.84 -9.19 10.86
N SER A 345 -8.51 -8.92 9.72
CA SER A 345 -8.43 -7.63 9.03
C SER A 345 -8.95 -6.47 9.89
N ALA A 346 -10.01 -6.66 10.68
CA ALA A 346 -10.46 -5.64 11.64
C ALA A 346 -9.41 -5.29 12.71
N SER A 347 -8.60 -6.27 13.15
CA SER A 347 -7.55 -6.03 14.16
C SER A 347 -6.40 -5.15 13.68
N MET A 348 -6.22 -4.99 12.36
CA MET A 348 -5.21 -4.10 11.74
C MET A 348 -5.38 -2.63 12.14
N THR A 349 -6.56 -2.24 12.62
CA THR A 349 -6.84 -0.86 13.06
C THR A 349 -6.15 -0.46 14.38
N GLY A 350 -5.41 -1.38 15.02
CA GLY A 350 -4.38 -1.04 16.01
C GLY A 350 -4.76 -1.16 17.48
N SER A 351 -5.79 -1.94 17.83
CA SER A 351 -6.29 -2.07 19.21
C SER A 351 -5.51 -3.06 20.09
N ASP A 352 -5.09 -4.20 19.56
CA ASP A 352 -4.28 -5.20 20.28
C ASP A 352 -3.40 -6.00 19.31
N LEU A 353 -2.08 -5.73 19.32
CA LEU A 353 -1.12 -6.38 18.43
C LEU A 353 -0.97 -7.88 18.73
N LYS A 354 -1.10 -8.30 19.99
CA LYS A 354 -0.96 -9.72 20.34
C LYS A 354 -2.14 -10.50 19.79
N TYR A 355 -3.36 -10.01 20.01
CA TYR A 355 -4.56 -10.65 19.47
C TYR A 355 -4.61 -10.59 17.94
N ALA A 356 -4.12 -9.49 17.33
CA ALA A 356 -3.96 -9.42 15.88
C ALA A 356 -3.02 -10.51 15.34
N LYS A 357 -1.87 -10.75 15.98
CA LYS A 357 -0.95 -11.84 15.60
C LYS A 357 -1.54 -13.23 15.84
N GLU A 358 -2.33 -13.43 16.90
CA GLU A 358 -3.10 -14.67 17.11
C GLU A 358 -4.07 -14.92 15.94
N LEU A 359 -4.81 -13.89 15.50
CA LEU A 359 -5.73 -13.96 14.35
C LEU A 359 -5.01 -14.18 13.01
N TYR A 360 -3.86 -13.55 12.79
CA TYR A 360 -3.02 -13.76 11.60
C TYR A 360 -2.53 -15.20 11.50
N ASN A 361 -2.02 -15.76 12.60
CA ASN A 361 -1.57 -17.16 12.65
C ASN A 361 -2.72 -18.15 12.42
N GLU A 362 -3.91 -17.88 12.97
CA GLU A 362 -5.11 -18.69 12.70
C GLU A 362 -5.56 -18.61 11.24
N THR A 363 -5.45 -17.42 10.63
CA THR A 363 -5.73 -17.20 9.20
C THR A 363 -4.79 -18.03 8.32
N ILE A 364 -3.51 -18.18 8.70
CA ILE A 364 -2.59 -19.09 8.00
C ILE A 364 -3.02 -20.54 8.20
N ALA A 365 -3.29 -20.94 9.44
CA ALA A 365 -3.54 -22.33 9.83
C ALA A 365 -4.84 -22.92 9.25
N VAL A 366 -5.89 -22.11 9.11
CA VAL A 366 -7.21 -22.57 8.64
C VAL A 366 -7.36 -22.29 7.14
N LYS A 367 -7.33 -23.36 6.35
CA LYS A 367 -7.61 -23.35 4.91
C LYS A 367 -8.74 -24.34 4.63
N ASP A 368 -9.77 -23.88 3.92
CA ASP A 368 -11.00 -24.66 3.69
C ASP A 368 -10.77 -25.77 2.66
N GLY A 369 -11.52 -26.87 2.75
CA GLY A 369 -11.44 -28.02 1.86
C GLY A 369 -12.76 -28.77 1.74
N GLY A 370 -12.76 -29.91 1.06
CA GLY A 370 -14.00 -30.62 0.70
C GLY A 370 -14.66 -30.00 -0.54
N ASP A 371 -15.99 -29.93 -0.57
CA ASP A 371 -16.75 -29.44 -1.74
C ASP A 371 -17.03 -27.92 -1.71
N TYR A 372 -16.80 -27.25 -0.58
CA TYR A 372 -17.07 -25.82 -0.37
C TYR A 372 -15.83 -25.13 0.20
N HIS A 373 -14.99 -24.62 -0.71
CA HIS A 373 -13.66 -24.09 -0.38
C HIS A 373 -13.27 -22.85 -1.21
N TYR A 374 -13.97 -22.55 -2.31
CA TYR A 374 -13.67 -21.38 -3.15
C TYR A 374 -13.76 -20.08 -2.35
N TYR A 375 -14.85 -19.90 -1.61
CA TYR A 375 -15.19 -18.61 -1.01
C TYR A 375 -14.23 -18.24 0.14
N GLY A 376 -14.12 -19.12 1.13
CA GLY A 376 -13.23 -18.90 2.27
C GLY A 376 -11.76 -18.81 1.90
N ASN A 377 -11.27 -19.63 0.94
CA ASN A 377 -9.87 -19.55 0.51
C ASN A 377 -9.57 -18.31 -0.34
N SER A 378 -10.55 -17.78 -1.09
CA SER A 378 -10.39 -16.50 -1.79
C SER A 378 -10.30 -15.34 -0.80
N LEU A 379 -11.19 -15.28 0.20
CA LEU A 379 -11.13 -14.28 1.25
C LEU A 379 -9.87 -14.41 2.12
N ARG A 380 -9.40 -15.62 2.39
CA ARG A 380 -8.14 -15.87 3.10
C ARG A 380 -6.94 -15.31 2.34
N LEU A 381 -6.80 -15.59 1.04
CA LEU A 381 -5.68 -15.04 0.27
C LEU A 381 -5.76 -13.50 0.18
N MET A 382 -6.96 -12.96 -0.04
CA MET A 382 -7.22 -11.52 -0.09
C MET A 382 -6.88 -10.81 1.23
N THR A 383 -7.24 -11.41 2.36
CA THR A 383 -6.95 -10.86 3.68
C THR A 383 -5.49 -11.10 4.08
N LEU A 384 -4.86 -12.22 3.74
CA LEU A 384 -3.42 -12.42 3.97
C LEU A 384 -2.56 -11.40 3.20
N LEU A 385 -2.94 -11.01 1.97
CA LEU A 385 -2.30 -9.87 1.29
C LEU A 385 -2.38 -8.60 2.16
N TYR A 386 -3.56 -8.27 2.68
CA TYR A 386 -3.74 -7.09 3.53
C TYR A 386 -2.98 -7.15 4.85
N LEU A 387 -3.10 -8.26 5.59
CA LEU A 387 -2.49 -8.51 6.91
C LEU A 387 -0.95 -8.50 6.89
N THR A 388 -0.34 -8.62 5.71
CA THR A 388 1.12 -8.66 5.50
C THR A 388 1.67 -7.40 4.83
N GLY A 389 0.88 -6.35 4.65
CA GLY A 389 1.32 -5.12 3.97
C GLY A 389 1.39 -5.23 2.44
N ASN A 390 0.82 -6.28 1.85
CA ASN A 390 0.82 -6.51 0.40
C ASN A 390 -0.49 -6.07 -0.30
N PHE A 391 -1.31 -5.24 0.36
CA PHE A 391 -2.52 -4.62 -0.20
C PHE A 391 -2.50 -3.07 -0.08
N PRO A 392 -1.49 -2.36 -0.62
CA PRO A 392 -1.46 -0.89 -0.66
C PRO A 392 -2.54 -0.31 -1.58
N ASN A 393 -2.93 0.95 -1.32
CA ASN A 393 -3.68 1.75 -2.30
C ASN A 393 -2.78 2.03 -3.52
N LEU A 394 -2.89 1.20 -4.56
CA LEU A 394 -2.03 1.33 -5.74
C LEU A 394 -2.29 2.62 -6.55
N LEU A 395 -3.37 3.37 -6.30
CA LEU A 395 -3.59 4.67 -6.95
C LEU A 395 -2.60 5.73 -6.46
N GLU A 396 -2.17 5.64 -5.21
CA GLU A 396 -1.11 6.48 -4.65
C GLU A 396 0.26 5.95 -5.07
N ASP A 397 1.22 6.83 -5.34
CA ASP A 397 2.59 6.40 -5.56
C ASP A 397 3.11 5.77 -4.26
N SER A 398 3.42 4.47 -4.31
CA SER A 398 3.97 3.69 -3.18
C SER A 398 5.42 4.06 -2.82
N SER A 399 5.87 5.23 -3.29
CA SER A 399 7.15 5.86 -3.03
C SER A 399 6.95 7.36 -2.71
N GLY A 400 6.32 7.67 -1.58
CA GLY A 400 6.12 9.04 -1.11
C GLY A 400 5.50 9.15 0.29
N PRO A 401 5.81 10.20 1.07
CA PRO A 401 5.19 10.43 2.37
C PRO A 401 3.70 10.75 2.23
N GLY A 402 2.88 10.26 3.16
CA GLY A 402 1.42 10.45 3.10
C GLY A 402 0.99 11.93 3.16
N PRO A 403 -0.06 12.33 2.41
CA PRO A 403 -0.52 13.71 2.39
C PRO A 403 -1.15 14.13 3.72
N THR A 404 -0.95 15.41 4.07
CA THR A 404 -1.51 16.04 5.27
C THR A 404 -3.04 16.06 5.23
N PRO A 405 -3.76 15.82 6.36
CA PRO A 405 -5.21 15.90 6.41
C PRO A 405 -5.72 17.34 6.12
N PRO A 406 -6.91 17.49 5.49
CA PRO A 406 -7.52 18.81 5.28
C PRO A 406 -8.01 19.43 6.60
N PRO A 407 -8.07 20.77 6.70
CA PRO A 407 -8.29 21.45 7.97
C PRO A 407 -9.74 21.38 8.45
N THR A 408 -9.97 20.70 9.58
CA THR A 408 -11.20 20.85 10.37
C THR A 408 -11.18 22.23 11.04
N THR A 409 -12.20 23.05 10.78
CA THR A 409 -12.32 24.38 11.37
C THR A 409 -12.72 24.31 12.85
N GLU A 410 -11.90 24.86 13.75
CA GLU A 410 -12.29 25.18 15.13
C GLU A 410 -12.16 26.69 15.47
N PRO A 411 -12.91 27.19 16.47
CA PRO A 411 -12.99 28.64 16.72
C PRO A 411 -11.86 29.18 17.61
N THR A 412 -11.14 30.18 17.09
CA THR A 412 -10.50 31.29 17.85
C THR A 412 -9.61 30.97 19.07
N ALA A 413 -8.34 30.69 18.76
CA ALA A 413 -7.17 31.51 19.14
C ALA A 413 -6.73 31.70 20.62
N GLY A 414 -5.55 31.12 20.92
CA GLY A 414 -4.45 31.78 21.65
C GLY A 414 -3.76 30.93 22.73
N PRO A 415 -2.45 31.15 23.04
CA PRO A 415 -1.44 31.95 22.34
C PRO A 415 -0.42 31.09 21.55
N THR A 416 0.38 31.74 20.68
CA THR A 416 1.28 31.11 19.69
C THR A 416 2.55 30.46 20.23
N THR A 417 2.82 29.22 19.81
CA THR A 417 4.15 28.58 19.77
C THR A 417 5.02 29.23 18.66
N PRO A 418 6.36 29.32 18.79
CA PRO A 418 7.23 29.88 17.73
C PRO A 418 7.22 29.05 16.42
N PRO A 419 7.64 29.63 15.28
CA PRO A 419 7.68 28.92 14.00
C PRO A 419 8.71 27.79 14.00
N ILE A 420 8.37 26.68 13.32
CA ILE A 420 9.35 25.66 12.91
C ILE A 420 10.30 26.29 11.89
N GLN A 421 11.60 26.02 12.02
CA GLN A 421 12.62 26.54 11.12
C GLN A 421 12.79 25.58 9.94
N GLU A 422 12.66 26.08 8.69
CA GLU A 422 12.79 25.23 7.50
C GLU A 422 14.20 24.63 7.40
N GLY A 423 14.27 23.30 7.27
CA GLY A 423 15.51 22.51 7.39
C GLY A 423 15.50 21.47 8.51
N ASP A 424 14.43 21.39 9.30
CA ASP A 424 14.27 20.41 10.38
C ASP A 424 13.51 19.14 9.94
N LEU A 425 13.96 17.96 10.40
CA LEU A 425 13.24 16.69 10.32
C LEU A 425 12.73 16.31 11.72
N LEU A 426 11.43 16.47 11.95
CA LEU A 426 10.77 16.03 13.18
C LEU A 426 10.71 14.50 13.25
N ILE A 427 11.25 13.93 14.31
CA ILE A 427 11.23 12.49 14.61
C ILE A 427 10.04 12.12 15.49
N ASP A 428 9.78 12.91 16.53
CA ASP A 428 8.59 12.77 17.36
C ASP A 428 8.28 14.06 18.15
N SER A 429 7.03 14.52 18.09
CA SER A 429 6.47 15.55 18.99
C SER A 429 5.45 14.97 19.96
N PHE A 430 5.40 13.65 20.09
CA PHE A 430 4.60 12.84 21.01
C PHE A 430 3.09 13.07 21.06
N GLU A 431 2.51 13.98 20.29
CA GLU A 431 1.05 14.16 20.21
C GLU A 431 0.33 12.93 19.60
N GLY A 432 1.02 12.20 18.72
CA GLY A 432 0.54 11.00 18.04
C GLY A 432 0.48 9.74 18.92
N ALA A 433 0.54 8.58 18.28
CA ALA A 433 0.66 7.30 18.99
C ALA A 433 2.09 7.11 19.52
N PHE A 434 2.23 6.66 20.77
CA PHE A 434 3.54 6.39 21.36
C PHE A 434 4.20 5.21 20.65
N SER A 435 5.42 5.40 20.16
CA SER A 435 6.09 4.48 19.21
C SER A 435 7.56 4.24 19.52
N TRP A 436 7.98 4.51 20.77
CA TRP A 436 9.33 4.26 21.26
C TRP A 436 9.38 2.97 22.08
N ILE A 437 10.51 2.26 22.01
CA ILE A 437 10.68 0.91 22.56
C ILE A 437 11.58 0.97 23.80
N THR A 438 11.10 0.48 24.93
CA THR A 438 11.91 0.32 26.14
C THR A 438 12.80 -0.91 26.05
N TYR A 439 13.98 -0.84 26.66
CA TYR A 439 14.89 -1.97 26.81
C TYR A 439 15.63 -1.87 28.15
N ASP A 440 15.81 -2.98 28.86
CA ASP A 440 16.65 -3.07 30.04
C ASP A 440 17.32 -4.45 30.20
N GLY A 441 18.40 -4.46 30.99
CA GLY A 441 19.17 -5.63 31.35
C GLY A 441 19.17 -5.88 32.87
N GLU A 442 19.90 -6.92 33.30
CA GLU A 442 19.77 -7.49 34.64
C GLU A 442 19.90 -6.46 35.80
N GLY A 443 18.83 -6.36 36.58
CA GLY A 443 18.74 -5.48 37.76
C GLY A 443 18.33 -4.03 37.47
N ALA A 444 18.25 -3.62 36.20
CA ALA A 444 17.63 -2.36 35.79
C ALA A 444 16.13 -2.54 35.50
N SER A 445 15.41 -1.43 35.32
CA SER A 445 14.05 -1.42 34.77
C SER A 445 13.75 -0.05 34.17
N VAL A 446 13.12 0.01 33.00
CA VAL A 446 12.64 1.26 32.40
C VAL A 446 11.22 1.14 31.85
N ASP A 447 10.41 2.14 32.14
CA ASP A 447 9.10 2.36 31.56
C ASP A 447 9.10 3.70 30.80
N ALA A 448 8.41 3.74 29.68
CA ALA A 448 8.28 4.95 28.87
C ALA A 448 6.88 5.01 28.23
N ALA A 449 6.21 6.14 28.41
CA ALA A 449 4.84 6.32 27.96
C ALA A 449 4.58 7.77 27.53
N LYS A 450 3.48 7.97 26.80
CA LYS A 450 2.95 9.32 26.55
C LYS A 450 2.31 9.89 27.82
N ALA A 451 2.78 11.05 28.25
CA ALA A 451 2.28 11.80 29.40
C ALA A 451 1.92 13.24 29.00
N ALA A 452 1.12 13.93 29.82
CA ALA A 452 0.71 15.30 29.55
C ALA A 452 1.88 16.29 29.74
N ARG A 453 2.09 17.21 28.80
CA ARG A 453 3.11 18.26 28.90
C ARG A 453 2.56 19.45 29.70
N ASP A 454 3.30 19.87 30.73
CA ASP A 454 3.01 21.12 31.45
C ASP A 454 3.02 22.31 30.47
N GLY A 455 1.86 22.94 30.27
CA GLY A 455 1.65 24.01 29.27
C GLY A 455 0.73 23.61 28.09
N GLY A 456 0.35 22.34 27.99
CA GLY A 456 -0.46 21.80 26.90
C GLY A 456 0.35 20.87 26.00
N GLY A 457 -0.35 19.94 25.34
CA GLY A 457 0.27 18.91 24.52
C GLY A 457 0.72 17.67 25.30
N SER A 458 1.54 16.87 24.65
CA SER A 458 2.00 15.55 25.11
C SER A 458 3.51 15.44 25.02
N ALA A 459 4.11 14.58 25.86
CA ALA A 459 5.54 14.29 25.83
C ALA A 459 5.79 12.81 26.16
N MET A 460 6.97 12.29 25.85
CA MET A 460 7.44 11.03 26.42
C MET A 460 7.85 11.26 27.87
N GLU A 461 7.22 10.61 28.83
CA GLU A 461 7.76 10.43 30.18
C GLU A 461 8.51 9.11 30.25
N VAL A 462 9.74 9.14 30.75
CA VAL A 462 10.58 7.98 31.01
C VAL A 462 10.82 7.87 32.51
N THR A 463 10.41 6.76 33.10
CA THR A 463 10.70 6.42 34.50
C THR A 463 11.63 5.21 34.52
N TYR A 464 12.77 5.32 35.18
CA TYR A 464 13.78 4.26 35.20
C TYR A 464 14.32 4.01 36.60
N LYS A 465 14.89 2.82 36.78
CA LYS A 465 15.74 2.43 37.90
C LYS A 465 16.98 1.76 37.34
N GLY A 466 18.12 2.41 37.47
CA GLY A 466 19.37 1.89 36.94
C GLY A 466 19.96 0.75 37.77
N SER A 467 20.99 0.13 37.20
CA SER A 467 21.86 -0.88 37.83
C SER A 467 23.32 -0.53 37.54
N ALA A 468 24.24 -0.81 38.46
CA ALA A 468 25.67 -0.49 38.25
C ALA A 468 26.33 -1.34 37.15
N SER A 469 25.69 -2.45 36.75
CA SER A 469 26.13 -3.38 35.70
C SER A 469 25.07 -3.64 34.63
N GLY A 470 23.92 -2.94 34.69
CA GLY A 470 22.84 -3.08 33.72
C GLY A 470 22.98 -2.07 32.57
N TYR A 471 22.22 -2.32 31.51
CA TYR A 471 21.91 -1.33 30.48
C TYR A 471 20.41 -1.05 30.53
N TRP A 472 19.97 0.15 30.18
CA TRP A 472 18.56 0.49 30.00
C TRP A 472 18.39 1.72 29.14
N GLY A 473 17.19 1.91 28.60
CA GLY A 473 16.80 3.14 27.92
C GLY A 473 15.51 2.97 27.13
N VAL A 474 15.21 3.98 26.34
CA VAL A 474 14.12 3.98 25.38
C VAL A 474 14.68 4.36 24.01
N LEU A 475 14.29 3.64 22.96
CA LEU A 475 14.83 3.80 21.61
C LEU A 475 13.75 4.06 20.55
N LYS A 476 14.18 4.67 19.45
CA LYS A 476 13.42 4.87 18.22
C LYS A 476 14.24 4.35 17.04
N SER A 477 13.66 3.49 16.22
CA SER A 477 14.30 3.06 14.97
C SER A 477 14.36 4.21 13.97
N MET A 478 15.49 4.31 13.27
CA MET A 478 15.81 5.28 12.22
C MET A 478 16.09 4.61 10.86
N VAL A 479 16.03 3.27 10.78
CA VAL A 479 16.32 2.50 9.57
C VAL A 479 15.51 3.05 8.38
N GLY A 480 16.21 3.41 7.30
CA GLY A 480 15.60 4.01 6.09
C GLY A 480 15.37 5.52 6.15
N THR A 481 15.77 6.21 7.22
CA THR A 481 15.63 7.67 7.35
C THR A 481 16.91 8.38 6.90
N ASP A 482 16.86 9.17 5.82
CA ASP A 482 18.03 9.95 5.38
C ASP A 482 18.28 11.14 6.30
N ILE A 483 19.28 11.01 7.18
CA ILE A 483 19.86 12.10 7.97
C ILE A 483 21.33 12.37 7.60
N SER A 484 21.81 11.85 6.46
CA SER A 484 23.22 11.88 6.02
C SER A 484 23.82 13.30 5.94
N LYS A 485 22.96 14.32 5.84
CA LYS A 485 23.32 15.74 5.74
C LYS A 485 22.86 16.58 6.94
N ALA A 486 22.36 15.97 8.01
CA ALA A 486 21.95 16.71 9.21
C ALA A 486 23.18 17.37 9.87
N THR A 487 23.03 18.61 10.32
CA THR A 487 24.14 19.37 10.95
C THR A 487 23.98 19.47 12.46
N GLY A 488 22.78 19.21 12.97
CA GLY A 488 22.50 19.07 14.39
C GLY A 488 21.24 18.27 14.70
N MET A 489 20.90 18.27 15.98
CA MET A 489 19.71 17.66 16.56
C MET A 489 19.17 18.56 17.68
N SER A 490 17.86 18.58 17.87
CA SER A 490 17.19 19.37 18.90
C SER A 490 16.04 18.57 19.54
N PHE A 491 15.75 18.86 20.80
CA PHE A 491 14.63 18.31 21.56
C PHE A 491 14.38 19.17 22.81
N ASP A 492 13.14 19.16 23.30
CA ASP A 492 12.80 19.69 24.61
C ASP A 492 13.03 18.60 25.68
N ILE A 493 13.61 18.97 26.83
CA ILE A 493 13.75 18.05 27.98
C ILE A 493 13.43 18.72 29.32
N LYS A 494 12.86 17.94 30.23
CA LYS A 494 12.63 18.25 31.65
C LYS A 494 13.00 17.00 32.47
N GLY A 495 13.52 17.12 33.68
CA GLY A 495 13.86 15.92 34.47
C GLY A 495 14.47 16.22 35.84
N THR A 496 14.59 15.17 36.65
CA THR A 496 14.96 15.28 38.07
C THR A 496 16.46 15.36 38.32
N ASN A 497 17.16 16.32 37.68
CA ASN A 497 18.62 16.61 37.78
C ASN A 497 19.60 15.45 37.47
N ASN A 498 19.15 14.21 37.33
CA ASN A 498 19.96 13.06 36.93
C ASN A 498 20.43 13.23 35.49
N GLN A 499 21.67 12.85 35.18
CA GLN A 499 22.16 12.89 33.81
C GLN A 499 21.39 11.92 32.91
N VAL A 500 21.01 12.42 31.73
CA VAL A 500 20.41 11.66 30.64
C VAL A 500 21.42 11.63 29.50
N ARG A 501 21.61 10.45 28.93
CA ARG A 501 22.41 10.17 27.74
C ARG A 501 21.45 10.06 26.56
N LEU A 502 21.66 10.91 25.56
CA LEU A 502 21.17 10.70 24.20
C LEU A 502 22.23 9.89 23.46
N MET A 503 21.82 8.85 22.72
CA MET A 503 22.71 8.09 21.84
C MET A 503 22.18 8.05 20.41
N LEU A 504 23.08 8.11 19.45
CA LEU A 504 22.87 7.69 18.07
C LEU A 504 23.61 6.36 17.87
N VAL A 505 22.99 5.38 17.22
CA VAL A 505 23.58 4.05 16.99
C VAL A 505 23.70 3.82 15.49
N GLU A 506 24.90 3.46 15.04
CA GLU A 506 25.17 3.10 13.65
C GLU A 506 24.85 1.63 13.34
N GLU A 507 24.72 1.30 12.06
CA GLU A 507 24.68 -0.07 11.56
C GLU A 507 26.03 -0.78 11.80
N GLY A 508 25.97 -2.01 12.31
CA GLY A 508 27.16 -2.82 12.59
C GLY A 508 27.90 -3.24 11.33
N SER A 509 29.23 -3.29 11.44
CA SER A 509 30.10 -3.98 10.46
C SER A 509 29.89 -5.49 10.41
N ILE A 510 29.15 -6.04 11.37
CA ILE A 510 28.66 -7.42 11.43
C ILE A 510 27.14 -7.37 11.23
N ALA A 511 26.63 -8.10 10.23
CA ALA A 511 25.21 -8.12 9.92
C ALA A 511 24.38 -8.62 11.11
N GLY A 512 23.46 -7.78 11.60
CA GLY A 512 22.58 -8.08 12.75
C GLY A 512 23.10 -7.61 14.11
N GLU A 513 24.25 -6.94 14.18
CA GLU A 513 24.80 -6.33 15.41
C GLU A 513 24.73 -4.79 15.34
N ASP A 514 24.72 -4.13 16.51
CA ASP A 514 24.86 -2.67 16.61
C ASP A 514 26.28 -2.22 16.18
N GLY A 515 26.37 -1.07 15.51
CA GLY A 515 27.61 -0.36 15.14
C GLY A 515 28.05 0.67 16.18
N GLU A 516 28.93 1.62 15.81
CA GLU A 516 29.44 2.61 16.77
C GLU A 516 28.28 3.40 17.42
N GLN A 517 28.30 3.46 18.76
CA GLN A 517 27.36 4.24 19.56
C GLN A 517 27.99 5.59 19.90
N TRP A 518 27.27 6.67 19.60
CA TRP A 518 27.70 8.05 19.81
C TRP A 518 26.81 8.73 20.82
N GLU A 519 27.39 9.32 21.88
CA GLU A 519 26.66 9.90 23.00
C GLU A 519 26.73 11.43 23.07
N TYR A 520 25.65 12.02 23.58
CA TYR A 520 25.63 13.36 24.18
C TYR A 520 24.98 13.28 25.55
N VAL A 521 25.62 13.86 26.58
CA VAL A 521 25.17 13.79 27.97
C VAL A 521 24.64 15.14 28.44
N ILE A 522 23.43 15.14 29.00
CA ILE A 522 22.75 16.34 29.51
C ILE A 522 22.26 16.15 30.95
N SER A 523 22.34 17.22 31.75
CA SER A 523 21.65 17.31 33.04
C SER A 523 20.37 18.14 32.88
N PRO A 524 19.20 17.52 32.65
CA PRO A 524 17.93 18.23 32.49
C PRO A 524 17.53 18.96 33.78
N ARG A 525 16.78 20.04 33.61
CA ARG A 525 16.25 20.86 34.70
C ARG A 525 14.84 20.40 35.07
N ASN A 526 14.38 20.77 36.26
CA ASN A 526 12.97 20.62 36.67
C ASN A 526 11.97 21.48 35.85
N SER A 527 12.45 22.27 34.87
CA SER A 527 11.68 23.05 33.91
C SER A 527 12.06 22.64 32.49
N TRP A 528 11.07 22.61 31.57
CA TRP A 528 11.31 22.40 30.14
C TRP A 528 12.42 23.33 29.61
N THR A 529 13.36 22.75 28.90
CA THR A 529 14.48 23.44 28.26
C THR A 529 14.70 22.82 26.88
N THR A 530 14.68 23.63 25.83
CA THR A 530 15.08 23.21 24.49
C THR A 530 16.60 23.02 24.44
N VAL A 531 17.02 21.89 23.89
CA VAL A 531 18.41 21.50 23.67
C VAL A 531 18.68 21.61 22.18
N GLU A 532 19.84 22.15 21.82
CA GLU A 532 20.35 22.18 20.46
C GLU A 532 21.78 21.65 20.49
N ILE A 533 22.07 20.68 19.62
CA ILE A 533 23.32 19.92 19.60
C ILE A 533 23.82 19.90 18.15
N SER A 534 25.00 20.42 17.88
CA SER A 534 25.68 20.16 16.59
C SER A 534 26.16 18.70 16.56
N MET A 535 26.13 18.05 15.39
CA MET A 535 26.69 16.70 15.23
C MET A 535 28.15 16.58 15.70
N SER A 536 28.90 17.68 15.64
CA SER A 536 30.27 17.78 16.16
C SER A 536 30.41 17.65 17.69
N GLN A 537 29.31 17.71 18.44
CA GLN A 537 29.27 17.59 19.91
C GLN A 537 28.97 16.17 20.40
N PHE A 538 28.61 15.25 19.51
CA PHE A 538 28.55 13.83 19.85
C PHE A 538 29.96 13.25 19.96
N SER A 539 30.21 12.45 20.98
CA SER A 539 31.46 11.70 21.16
C SER A 539 31.18 10.20 21.16
N PRO A 540 32.14 9.33 20.78
CA PRO A 540 31.95 7.89 20.93
C PRO A 540 31.62 7.58 22.39
N ARG A 541 30.61 6.74 22.60
CA ARG A 541 30.14 6.31 23.92
C ARG A 541 31.32 5.84 24.79
N SER A 542 31.47 6.48 25.94
CA SER A 542 32.70 6.46 26.75
C SER A 542 32.86 5.25 27.67
N ASP A 543 31.77 4.55 27.99
CA ASP A 543 31.74 3.37 28.87
C ASP A 543 31.77 2.04 28.10
N TRP A 544 31.23 1.99 26.88
CA TRP A 544 31.09 0.75 26.11
C TRP A 544 30.84 1.02 24.60
N GLN A 545 31.26 0.07 23.76
CA GLN A 545 30.94 -0.01 22.33
C GLN A 545 30.57 -1.47 21.99
N PRO A 546 29.61 -1.69 21.07
CA PRO A 546 29.17 -3.03 20.68
C PRO A 546 30.21 -3.79 19.82
N PRO A 547 30.09 -5.12 19.71
CA PRO A 547 31.00 -5.94 18.89
C PRO A 547 30.99 -5.59 17.38
N GLY A 548 29.90 -5.00 16.87
CA GLY A 548 29.77 -4.57 15.48
C GLY A 548 30.40 -3.21 15.15
N ALA A 549 30.89 -2.47 16.16
CA ALA A 549 31.56 -1.17 15.97
C ALA A 549 32.76 -1.27 15.01
N ASP A 550 32.82 -0.42 13.99
CA ASP A 550 33.85 -0.50 12.94
C ASP A 550 35.20 0.15 13.31
N GLY A 551 35.24 0.88 14.43
CA GLY A 551 36.44 1.48 15.01
C GLY A 551 36.94 2.72 14.29
N ASN A 552 36.17 3.27 13.35
CA ASN A 552 36.60 4.34 12.45
C ASN A 552 36.66 5.73 13.15
N LYS A 553 35.98 5.90 14.30
CA LYS A 553 35.91 7.13 15.10
C LYS A 553 35.34 8.35 14.37
N ARG A 554 34.39 8.13 13.46
CA ARG A 554 33.65 9.14 12.72
C ARG A 554 32.16 8.79 12.79
N LEU A 555 31.37 9.74 13.27
CA LEU A 555 29.90 9.64 13.22
C LEU A 555 29.43 9.55 11.76
N ASN A 556 28.96 8.37 11.37
CA ASN A 556 28.45 8.05 10.05
C ASN A 556 26.92 8.26 10.03
N LEU A 557 26.51 9.49 9.74
CA LEU A 557 25.08 9.87 9.66
C LEU A 557 24.28 9.08 8.62
N ASP A 558 24.96 8.56 7.59
CA ASP A 558 24.43 7.66 6.57
C ASP A 558 24.16 6.22 7.06
N LYS A 559 24.63 5.86 8.26
CA LYS A 559 24.47 4.52 8.88
C LYS A 559 23.59 4.52 10.13
N ILE A 560 22.97 5.63 10.53
CA ILE A 560 22.25 5.68 11.82
C ILE A 560 20.96 4.83 11.76
N ILE A 561 20.90 3.79 12.60
CA ILE A 561 19.78 2.84 12.69
C ILE A 561 18.85 3.11 13.87
N SER A 562 19.28 3.85 14.89
CA SER A 562 18.39 4.23 16.01
C SER A 562 18.88 5.45 16.82
N ILE A 563 17.93 6.06 17.54
CA ILE A 563 18.15 7.10 18.57
C ILE A 563 17.70 6.53 19.91
N HIS A 564 18.48 6.74 20.98
CA HIS A 564 18.16 6.26 22.32
C HIS A 564 18.23 7.39 23.35
N PHE A 565 17.33 7.38 24.35
CA PHE A 565 17.47 8.15 25.59
C PHE A 565 17.60 7.22 26.79
N ALA A 566 18.59 7.45 27.66
CA ALA A 566 18.87 6.62 28.83
C ALA A 566 19.28 7.47 30.04
N GLY A 567 18.72 7.22 31.22
CA GLY A 567 19.23 7.81 32.47
C GLY A 567 20.57 7.18 32.85
N MET A 568 21.58 7.95 33.26
CA MET A 568 22.95 7.45 33.43
C MET A 568 23.29 6.89 34.82
N ASN A 569 22.46 7.11 35.84
CA ASN A 569 22.79 6.70 37.21
C ASN A 569 22.09 5.41 37.63
N ALA A 570 22.77 4.60 38.45
CA ALA A 570 22.24 3.35 39.03
C ALA A 570 21.15 3.56 40.10
N ASN A 571 20.51 4.73 40.14
CA ASN A 571 19.41 5.07 41.03
C ASN A 571 18.09 5.10 40.25
N ALA A 572 16.97 5.29 40.95
CA ALA A 572 15.71 5.63 40.30
C ALA A 572 15.67 7.11 39.88
N GLY A 573 14.96 7.41 38.80
CA GLY A 573 14.73 8.76 38.32
C GLY A 573 13.68 8.82 37.22
N SER A 574 13.29 10.05 36.85
CA SER A 574 12.47 10.28 35.67
C SER A 574 12.89 11.54 34.92
N PHE A 575 12.61 11.52 33.62
CA PHE A 575 12.75 12.66 32.72
C PHE A 575 11.65 12.60 31.65
N MET A 576 11.35 13.75 31.06
CA MET A 576 10.42 13.88 29.96
C MET A 576 11.13 14.48 28.75
N VAL A 577 10.85 13.96 27.56
CA VAL A 577 11.39 14.44 26.27
C VAL A 577 10.24 14.80 25.34
N ASP A 578 10.41 15.87 24.58
CA ASP A 578 9.46 16.28 23.53
C ASP A 578 10.18 16.91 22.32
N ASN A 579 9.49 17.12 21.20
CA ASN A 579 9.96 17.81 19.98
C ASN A 579 11.33 17.32 19.46
N VAL A 580 11.54 16.00 19.43
CA VAL A 580 12.78 15.38 18.95
C VAL A 580 12.89 15.57 17.44
N LYS A 581 13.94 16.24 16.98
CA LYS A 581 14.17 16.56 15.56
C LYS A 581 15.65 16.60 15.19
N PHE A 582 15.98 16.25 13.95
CA PHE A 582 17.26 16.63 13.33
C PHE A 582 17.14 18.02 12.72
N THR A 583 18.24 18.76 12.66
CA THR A 583 18.26 20.16 12.22
C THR A 583 19.32 20.41 11.15
N GLY A 584 19.04 21.41 10.31
CA GLY A 584 19.92 21.87 9.24
C GLY A 584 20.20 20.81 8.17
N LEU A 585 19.17 20.05 7.79
CA LEU A 585 19.13 19.30 6.54
C LEU A 585 18.97 20.30 5.37
N PRO A 586 19.46 19.97 4.15
CA PRO A 586 19.35 20.86 3.01
C PRO A 586 17.89 21.03 2.58
N VAL A 587 17.42 22.28 2.54
CA VAL A 587 16.16 22.62 1.90
C VAL A 587 16.30 22.36 0.40
N VAL A 588 15.44 21.49 -0.14
CA VAL A 588 15.30 21.34 -1.59
C VAL A 588 14.43 22.49 -2.09
N GLU A 589 15.05 23.58 -2.52
CA GLU A 589 14.32 24.64 -3.23
C GLU A 589 13.67 24.06 -4.50
N PRO A 590 12.38 24.37 -4.78
CA PRO A 590 11.78 24.09 -6.07
C PRO A 590 12.50 24.90 -7.15
N THR A 591 13.29 24.24 -7.99
CA THR A 591 13.95 24.90 -9.12
C THR A 591 12.92 25.29 -10.18
N GLU A 592 12.87 26.58 -10.55
CA GLU A 592 12.05 27.05 -11.67
C GLU A 592 12.40 26.27 -12.96
N PRO A 593 11.41 25.94 -13.81
CA PRO A 593 11.68 25.27 -15.08
C PRO A 593 12.55 26.18 -15.99
N PRO A 594 13.60 25.64 -16.65
CA PRO A 594 14.53 26.47 -17.41
C PRO A 594 13.86 27.17 -18.59
N ARG A 595 14.09 28.49 -18.72
CA ARG A 595 13.76 29.21 -19.95
C ARG A 595 14.70 28.78 -21.07
N THR A 596 14.16 28.23 -22.15
CA THR A 596 14.91 27.78 -23.32
C THR A 596 15.55 28.96 -24.09
N PRO A 597 16.88 28.93 -24.32
CA PRO A 597 17.52 29.77 -25.34
C PRO A 597 17.22 29.25 -26.76
N PRO A 598 17.41 30.05 -27.83
CA PRO A 598 17.23 29.61 -29.20
C PRO A 598 18.33 28.61 -29.63
N PRO A 599 18.05 27.71 -30.59
CA PRO A 599 18.97 26.63 -30.92
C PRO A 599 20.18 27.09 -31.74
N THR A 600 21.37 26.72 -31.28
CA THR A 600 22.59 26.63 -32.10
C THR A 600 23.04 25.17 -32.16
N THR A 601 23.19 24.63 -33.37
CA THR A 601 23.57 23.23 -33.60
C THR A 601 24.99 22.92 -33.11
N PRO A 602 25.18 21.93 -32.22
CA PRO A 602 26.49 21.37 -31.93
C PRO A 602 27.03 20.58 -33.14
N PRO A 603 28.36 20.39 -33.25
CA PRO A 603 28.94 19.45 -34.21
C PRO A 603 28.58 17.99 -33.85
N PRO A 604 28.66 17.04 -34.80
CA PRO A 604 28.33 15.64 -34.53
C PRO A 604 29.26 15.05 -33.46
N LYS A 605 28.66 14.53 -32.37
CA LYS A 605 29.34 13.75 -31.33
C LYS A 605 29.80 12.43 -31.95
N GLN A 606 31.10 12.13 -31.85
CA GLN A 606 31.65 10.85 -32.28
C GLN A 606 31.36 9.83 -31.18
N VAL A 607 30.42 8.92 -31.42
CA VAL A 607 29.98 7.87 -30.47
C VAL A 607 30.99 6.71 -30.50
N SER A 608 31.33 6.17 -29.32
CA SER A 608 32.31 5.09 -29.15
C SER A 608 31.58 3.80 -28.79
N TYR A 609 30.86 3.22 -29.76
CA TYR A 609 29.99 2.06 -29.52
C TYR A 609 30.75 0.92 -28.81
N GLY A 610 30.14 0.36 -27.77
CA GLY A 610 30.67 -0.74 -26.96
C GLY A 610 31.53 -0.34 -25.76
N ASP A 611 32.06 0.88 -25.72
CA ASP A 611 32.87 1.44 -24.61
C ASP A 611 31.95 2.15 -23.62
N ILE A 612 31.39 1.43 -22.66
CA ILE A 612 30.28 1.88 -21.83
C ILE A 612 30.79 2.63 -20.59
N ASN A 613 32.07 2.53 -20.23
CA ASN A 613 32.66 3.35 -19.16
C ASN A 613 33.49 4.55 -19.66
N ASP A 614 33.55 4.78 -20.98
CA ASP A 614 34.41 5.77 -21.67
C ASP A 614 35.91 5.65 -21.29
N ASP A 615 36.42 4.44 -21.01
CA ASP A 615 37.84 4.21 -20.71
C ASP A 615 38.73 4.00 -21.96
N GLY A 616 38.11 3.85 -23.13
CA GLY A 616 38.76 3.65 -24.42
C GLY A 616 39.03 2.19 -24.78
N VAL A 617 38.59 1.22 -23.97
CA VAL A 617 38.89 -0.21 -24.14
C VAL A 617 37.65 -1.08 -23.91
N ILE A 618 36.96 -1.44 -24.99
CA ILE A 618 35.81 -2.36 -24.95
C ILE A 618 36.20 -3.71 -24.33
N ASN A 619 35.69 -4.01 -23.13
CA ASN A 619 36.03 -5.21 -22.37
C ASN A 619 34.85 -5.76 -21.52
N SER A 620 35.13 -6.71 -20.62
CA SER A 620 34.11 -7.35 -19.79
C SER A 620 33.48 -6.44 -18.73
N LEU A 621 34.10 -5.30 -18.40
CA LEU A 621 33.54 -4.27 -17.53
C LEU A 621 32.36 -3.55 -18.20
N ASP A 622 32.46 -3.26 -19.50
CA ASP A 622 31.37 -2.66 -20.29
C ASP A 622 30.17 -3.60 -20.36
N TYR A 623 30.44 -4.88 -20.62
CA TYR A 623 29.42 -5.92 -20.58
C TYR A 623 28.76 -6.06 -19.19
N ALA A 624 29.53 -5.89 -18.11
CA ALA A 624 28.99 -5.90 -16.76
C ALA A 624 28.15 -4.64 -16.45
N LEU A 625 28.54 -3.46 -16.94
CA LEU A 625 27.76 -2.22 -16.80
C LEU A 625 26.46 -2.27 -17.62
N LEU A 626 26.53 -2.78 -18.86
CA LEU A 626 25.37 -3.05 -19.70
C LEU A 626 24.42 -4.05 -19.04
N GLY A 627 24.96 -5.15 -18.50
CA GLY A 627 24.19 -6.14 -17.74
C GLY A 627 23.52 -5.53 -16.51
N ARG A 628 24.21 -4.65 -15.76
CA ARG A 628 23.61 -3.91 -14.63
C ARG A 628 22.49 -2.98 -15.09
N HIS A 629 22.69 -2.23 -16.17
CA HIS A 629 21.67 -1.35 -16.74
C HIS A 629 20.41 -2.12 -17.18
N ILE A 630 20.57 -3.23 -17.90
CA ILE A 630 19.48 -4.12 -18.35
C ILE A 630 18.74 -4.76 -17.16
N LEU A 631 19.43 -4.97 -16.03
CA LEU A 631 18.85 -5.48 -14.78
C LEU A 631 18.34 -4.35 -13.86
N GLU A 632 18.27 -3.10 -14.34
CA GLU A 632 17.87 -1.90 -13.60
C GLU A 632 18.68 -1.65 -12.31
N LEU A 633 19.88 -2.22 -12.21
CA LEU A 633 20.83 -2.02 -11.13
C LEU A 633 21.65 -0.75 -11.37
N SER A 634 21.94 0.00 -10.31
CA SER A 634 22.79 1.20 -10.40
C SER A 634 24.12 0.90 -11.08
N ALA A 635 24.37 1.59 -12.21
CA ALA A 635 25.55 1.48 -13.05
C ALA A 635 26.28 2.84 -13.10
N PRO A 636 26.91 3.28 -12.00
CA PRO A 636 27.61 4.56 -11.97
C PRO A 636 28.75 4.56 -13.00
N ASN A 637 28.90 5.69 -13.70
CA ASN A 637 29.84 5.90 -14.82
C ASN A 637 29.52 5.12 -16.11
N ALA A 638 28.30 4.61 -16.30
CA ALA A 638 27.87 4.05 -17.58
C ALA A 638 27.41 5.16 -18.56
N ASN A 639 28.07 5.28 -19.71
CA ASN A 639 27.64 6.10 -20.85
C ASN A 639 26.77 5.26 -21.79
N LEU A 640 25.46 5.45 -21.66
CA LEU A 640 24.44 4.69 -22.38
C LEU A 640 24.34 5.05 -23.88
N ASP A 641 24.85 6.20 -24.31
CA ASP A 641 24.91 6.55 -25.74
C ASP A 641 25.76 5.55 -26.54
N ASN A 642 26.71 4.88 -25.89
CA ASN A 642 27.61 3.90 -26.48
C ASN A 642 27.02 2.46 -26.42
N ALA A 643 25.85 2.25 -25.80
CA ALA A 643 25.33 0.94 -25.44
C ALA A 643 24.23 0.38 -26.38
N ASP A 644 23.67 1.19 -27.27
CA ASP A 644 22.83 0.74 -28.39
C ASP A 644 23.75 0.28 -29.52
N LEU A 645 23.89 -1.04 -29.68
CA LEU A 645 24.84 -1.65 -30.62
C LEU A 645 24.17 -2.13 -31.91
N ASN A 646 22.83 -2.08 -31.96
CA ASN A 646 22.05 -2.45 -33.14
C ASN A 646 21.46 -1.23 -33.90
N GLY A 647 21.38 -0.06 -33.26
CA GLY A 647 20.87 1.19 -33.81
C GLY A 647 19.34 1.33 -33.79
N ASP A 648 18.61 0.55 -32.96
CA ASP A 648 17.15 0.59 -32.84
C ASP A 648 16.63 1.61 -31.82
N GLY A 649 17.52 2.20 -31.01
CA GLY A 649 17.22 3.19 -29.99
C GLY A 649 16.80 2.62 -28.64
N ILE A 650 16.89 1.29 -28.43
CA ILE A 650 16.43 0.60 -27.20
C ILE A 650 17.53 -0.32 -26.67
N ILE A 651 18.26 0.15 -25.67
CA ILE A 651 19.33 -0.64 -25.02
C ILE A 651 18.72 -1.83 -24.26
N ASN A 652 18.97 -3.06 -24.72
CA ASN A 652 18.37 -4.26 -24.14
C ASN A 652 19.27 -5.51 -24.20
N SER A 653 18.72 -6.69 -23.91
CA SER A 653 19.47 -7.95 -23.89
C SER A 653 20.04 -8.37 -25.26
N LEU A 654 19.52 -7.81 -26.35
CA LEU A 654 20.07 -7.94 -27.69
C LEU A 654 21.44 -7.25 -27.82
N ASP A 655 21.60 -6.05 -27.26
CA ASP A 655 22.87 -5.31 -27.25
C ASP A 655 23.91 -6.01 -26.39
N ALA A 656 23.51 -6.52 -25.22
CA ALA A 656 24.39 -7.38 -24.42
C ALA A 656 24.85 -8.61 -25.24
N THR A 657 23.95 -9.26 -25.97
CA THR A 657 24.29 -10.40 -26.83
C THR A 657 25.27 -9.99 -27.95
N ILE A 658 25.13 -8.78 -28.51
CA ILE A 658 26.04 -8.23 -29.52
C ILE A 658 27.42 -7.93 -28.92
N LEU A 659 27.48 -7.26 -27.77
CA LEU A 659 28.72 -6.96 -27.06
C LEU A 659 29.47 -8.24 -26.66
N SER A 660 28.76 -9.25 -26.16
CA SER A 660 29.31 -10.56 -25.85
C SER A 660 29.94 -11.24 -27.08
N ARG A 661 29.32 -11.14 -28.25
CA ARG A 661 29.86 -11.70 -29.50
C ARG A 661 31.10 -10.97 -29.99
N TYR A 662 31.19 -9.65 -29.78
CA TYR A 662 32.37 -8.85 -30.10
C TYR A 662 33.54 -9.23 -29.18
N LEU A 663 33.31 -9.33 -27.87
CA LEU A 663 34.31 -9.76 -26.88
C LEU A 663 34.81 -11.21 -27.08
N LEU A 664 34.05 -12.04 -27.80
CA LEU A 664 34.41 -13.41 -28.17
C LEU A 664 35.03 -13.52 -29.58
N GLU A 665 35.35 -12.40 -30.24
CA GLU A 665 35.88 -12.33 -31.61
C GLU A 665 34.98 -13.03 -32.67
N ILE A 666 33.69 -13.19 -32.38
CA ILE A 666 32.69 -13.78 -33.29
C ILE A 666 32.25 -12.75 -34.36
N ILE A 667 32.34 -11.47 -34.02
CA ILE A 667 32.16 -10.31 -34.90
C ILE A 667 33.32 -9.33 -34.65
N ASP A 668 33.79 -8.65 -35.68
CA ASP A 668 34.90 -7.68 -35.63
C ASP A 668 34.44 -6.21 -35.62
N LYS A 669 33.11 -5.99 -35.68
CA LYS A 669 32.41 -4.69 -35.65
C LYS A 669 31.00 -4.85 -35.10
N PHE A 670 30.39 -3.75 -34.65
CA PHE A 670 28.99 -3.72 -34.24
C PHE A 670 28.03 -3.52 -35.42
N PRO A 671 26.79 -4.07 -35.37
CA PRO A 671 25.78 -3.86 -36.40
C PRO A 671 25.51 -2.38 -36.71
N VAL A 672 25.48 -1.51 -35.70
CA VAL A 672 25.28 -0.05 -35.83
C VAL A 672 26.38 0.70 -36.62
N GLU A 673 27.53 0.06 -36.88
CA GLU A 673 28.66 0.65 -37.61
C GLU A 673 28.65 0.39 -39.14
N ASN A 674 27.56 -0.12 -39.71
CA ASN A 674 27.46 -0.56 -41.13
C ASN A 674 26.59 0.32 -42.03
#